data_AF-A0A953AWP2-F1
#
_entry.id   AF-A0A953AWP2-F1
#
_cell.length_a   1.000
_cell.length_b   1.000
_cell.length_c   1.000
_cell.angle_alpha   90.00
_cell.angle_beta   90.00
_cell.angle_gamma   90.00
#
_symmetry.space_group_name_H-M   'P 1'
#
loop_
_entity.id
_entity.type
_entity.pdbx_description
1 polymer ?
#
loop_
_entity_poly.entity_id
_entity_poly.type
_entity_poly.pdbx_seq_one_letter_code
_entity_poly.pdbx_strand_id
1 'polypeptide(L)'
;MRRPVVFAAALALVLGCVDIPTETRPEVIVALFDPSKGEVPEPNDLALVDGKVAIPVYDNLSSTENELKQSLNGRDGFSLGSSMTVRFSGALSGATLSTDSVLALDLGLLGEGAAPQRAEFHLRYDDCNHSIEIASPTGLSPGHTYLFAVRGGEKTDPAEPDAFRVKGKNGEPVVPSPAFHFLKAGKDLREHAYAFPGATLAERAALAEQLEAVRQRYEPLIQILEANGLPRRDVAILWTVTAQTGGEALADPERQAIPMPNDLLRNATTGKVELPIDPAEPEVQQELKRGLNDLDGFSTTGAFTVEFTRPLKFDDFAQKRLVRLYRADTLEEKTDLTVNLWPDGVRMSIEPQTPLLPDTHYVVVVAQLRDTATNTVTGMPLTQLLKLKHPLVADGQSQIASVCLETAQKLEPLRQQIQPVLDHIEGELPRDQIAAVWTFKTQDILSRIQALYETPYVKDLPLEVTIEKDQTPIEALMPLFQVKKILQGKMTTWDYLDPVTTAFRPNGQGELRQIDFVMTIPNVPKSKKVPVVVFGHGLLTERRLGLFIADKLAESGFAMMAIDFPLHGERSVCSADSDCEGGAVCAADRTCRKGGQKADFARISAIKFGDTSINFPSFGGWGKGTPICTGAKYVDLEHMVAARDHLRQTLVDISAQVRLLRKMDWTGATGGWSFDPEKVYYVGISLGGITGADMSAVDPHFKRMLLNVGGGGIIELLEDSATLGAVMKQGLKDKGITPERGVPEYETFRNAGHWIVDEVDPVNLIPYGNAAPRPYVDAETGEEKVMAPKALRLQMANGDAVVPNSATLRMLKASRLDKDTHFRAFDLATHAFLADPAEVPAHYQGLDDMAAFLKGEP
;
A
#
# COMPACT_ATOMS: atom_id res chain seq x y z
N MET A 1 76.01 38.45 77.57
CA MET A 1 76.01 37.87 78.94
C MET A 1 74.67 37.17 79.12
N ARG A 2 74.48 35.87 79.33
CA ARG A 2 75.32 34.74 79.75
C ARG A 2 75.02 33.52 78.83
N ARG A 3 76.05 32.76 78.45
CA ARG A 3 76.01 31.32 78.09
C ARG A 3 76.04 30.50 79.42
N PRO A 4 75.86 29.14 79.49
CA PRO A 4 75.92 28.14 78.40
C PRO A 4 74.87 26.97 78.44
N VAL A 5 74.82 26.22 77.31
CA VAL A 5 74.85 24.74 77.11
C VAL A 5 73.72 23.90 77.76
N VAL A 6 72.94 23.09 76.99
CA VAL A 6 73.30 21.74 76.49
C VAL A 6 72.89 21.49 75.03
N PHE A 7 73.73 20.74 74.30
CA PHE A 7 73.63 20.32 72.91
C PHE A 7 73.40 18.79 72.83
N ALA A 8 72.69 18.35 71.77
CA ALA A 8 72.60 17.00 71.17
C ALA A 8 71.74 15.93 71.90
N ALA A 9 70.92 15.07 71.27
CA ALA A 9 70.68 14.74 69.86
C ALA A 9 69.31 14.03 69.64
N ALA A 10 68.77 14.24 68.43
CA ALA A 10 68.01 13.34 67.55
C ALA A 10 66.98 12.31 68.10
N LEU A 11 65.73 12.44 67.66
CA LEU A 11 65.10 11.43 66.80
C LEU A 11 63.89 12.04 66.06
N ALA A 12 63.83 11.83 64.74
CA ALA A 12 62.69 12.18 63.91
C ALA A 12 61.49 11.29 64.23
N LEU A 13 60.31 11.88 64.37
CA LEU A 13 59.03 11.19 64.25
C LEU A 13 58.10 12.06 63.40
N VAL A 14 57.84 11.53 62.21
CA VAL A 14 56.90 12.00 61.20
C VAL A 14 55.50 12.05 61.83
N LEU A 15 54.89 13.23 61.90
CA LEU A 15 53.44 13.36 62.03
C LEU A 15 52.90 13.55 60.61
N GLY A 16 52.39 12.45 60.05
CA GLY A 16 51.80 12.44 58.72
C GLY A 16 50.62 13.38 58.63
N CYS A 17 50.65 14.29 57.65
CA CYS A 17 49.43 14.63 56.93
C CYS A 17 48.89 13.32 56.37
N VAL A 18 47.72 12.90 56.83
CA VAL A 18 46.99 11.80 56.22
C VAL A 18 46.62 12.29 54.82
N ASP A 19 47.27 11.75 53.79
CA ASP A 19 46.72 11.72 52.44
C ASP A 19 45.34 11.07 52.56
N ILE A 20 44.28 11.85 52.34
CA ILE A 20 42.95 11.28 52.13
C ILE A 20 43.10 10.43 50.88
N PRO A 21 42.91 9.10 50.96
CA PRO A 21 42.92 8.29 49.76
C PRO A 21 41.84 8.84 48.86
N THR A 22 42.21 9.36 47.68
CA THR A 22 41.27 9.45 46.58
C THR A 22 40.97 8.02 46.19
N GLU A 23 40.03 7.38 46.91
CA GLU A 23 39.30 6.25 46.37
C GLU A 23 38.81 6.68 44.98
N THR A 24 39.27 5.98 43.96
CA THR A 24 38.66 6.03 42.64
C THR A 24 37.19 5.73 42.85
N ARG A 25 36.34 6.76 42.83
CA ARG A 25 34.90 6.58 42.91
C ARG A 25 34.52 5.55 41.83
N PRO A 26 33.71 4.53 42.15
CA PRO A 26 33.20 3.66 41.11
C PRO A 26 32.54 4.53 40.04
N GLU A 27 32.83 4.22 38.78
CA GLU A 27 32.13 4.84 37.65
C GLU A 27 30.64 4.49 37.81
N VAL A 28 29.80 5.49 37.98
CA VAL A 28 28.35 5.32 38.16
C VAL A 28 27.62 5.91 36.97
N ILE A 29 26.51 5.29 36.59
CA ILE A 29 25.62 5.81 35.56
C ILE A 29 24.52 6.61 36.26
N VAL A 30 24.31 7.86 35.85
CA VAL A 30 23.32 8.75 36.45
C VAL A 30 22.05 8.76 35.60
N ALA A 31 20.90 8.51 36.20
CA ALA A 31 19.61 8.79 35.58
C ALA A 31 19.42 10.32 35.50
N LEU A 32 19.27 10.86 34.29
CA LEU A 32 19.28 12.30 34.07
C LEU A 32 17.96 12.92 34.53
N PHE A 33 18.06 13.96 35.37
CA PHE A 33 16.94 14.74 35.87
C PHE A 33 17.42 16.15 36.26
N ASP A 34 17.18 17.11 35.36
CA ASP A 34 17.41 18.56 35.49
C ASP A 34 16.33 19.32 34.69
N PRO A 35 15.16 19.61 35.30
CA PRO A 35 14.06 20.33 34.65
C PRO A 35 14.44 21.72 34.10
N SER A 36 15.48 22.35 34.67
CA SER A 36 15.92 23.68 34.24
C SER A 36 16.59 23.69 32.86
N LYS A 37 17.07 22.54 32.41
CA LYS A 37 17.69 22.32 31.09
C LYS A 37 16.81 21.49 30.15
N GLY A 38 15.60 21.14 30.59
CA GLY A 38 14.72 20.22 29.87
C GLY A 38 15.19 18.76 29.91
N GLU A 39 16.12 18.40 30.81
CA GLU A 39 16.59 17.01 30.96
C GLU A 39 15.70 16.26 31.95
N VAL A 40 14.51 15.85 31.54
CA VAL A 40 13.61 15.02 32.34
C VAL A 40 13.19 13.80 31.52
N PRO A 41 12.66 12.73 32.14
CA PRO A 41 11.92 11.73 31.37
C PRO A 41 10.84 12.40 30.52
N GLU A 42 10.59 11.91 29.32
CA GLU A 42 9.61 12.47 28.38
C GLU A 42 8.65 11.37 27.90
N PRO A 43 7.33 11.61 27.85
CA PRO A 43 6.61 12.73 28.45
C PRO A 43 6.63 12.71 29.99
N ASN A 44 6.26 13.83 30.63
CA ASN A 44 6.26 13.95 32.10
C ASN A 44 5.29 15.03 32.61
N ASP A 45 4.51 14.69 33.63
CA ASP A 45 3.48 15.58 34.22
C ASP A 45 4.05 16.82 34.91
N LEU A 46 5.37 16.91 35.10
CA LEU A 46 6.02 18.19 35.48
C LEU A 46 5.74 19.31 34.47
N ALA A 47 5.42 18.97 33.22
CA ALA A 47 5.02 19.93 32.20
C ALA A 47 3.51 20.24 32.21
N LEU A 48 2.71 19.66 33.12
CA LEU A 48 1.28 19.99 33.24
C LEU A 48 1.09 21.20 34.16
N VAL A 49 0.48 22.25 33.63
CA VAL A 49 0.06 23.46 34.36
C VAL A 49 -1.45 23.62 34.14
N ASP A 50 -2.22 23.68 35.22
CA ASP A 50 -3.69 23.75 35.19
C ASP A 50 -4.35 22.65 34.33
N GLY A 51 -3.77 21.44 34.37
CA GLY A 51 -4.25 20.28 33.59
C GLY A 51 -3.94 20.36 32.10
N LYS A 52 -3.07 21.29 31.68
CA LYS A 52 -2.66 21.46 30.28
C LYS A 52 -1.15 21.31 30.12
N VAL A 53 -0.74 20.68 29.02
CA VAL A 53 0.67 20.59 28.62
C VAL A 53 1.21 22.00 28.37
N ALA A 54 2.30 22.37 29.06
CA ALA A 54 2.93 23.66 29.04
C ALA A 54 4.46 23.51 29.14
N ILE A 55 5.07 22.98 28.07
CA ILE A 55 6.50 22.75 27.95
C ILE A 55 7.21 24.09 27.63
N PRO A 56 8.22 24.51 28.42
CA PRO A 56 9.02 25.70 28.11
C PRO A 56 9.87 25.53 26.85
N VAL A 57 10.25 26.67 26.28
CA VAL A 57 11.28 26.77 25.24
C VAL A 57 12.62 26.95 25.93
N TYR A 58 13.66 26.32 25.40
CA TYR A 58 15.00 26.42 25.96
C TYR A 58 16.01 26.85 24.89
N ASP A 59 16.86 27.84 25.21
CA ASP A 59 17.86 28.39 24.29
C ASP A 59 18.94 27.38 23.87
N ASN A 60 19.15 26.33 24.67
CA ASN A 60 20.11 25.26 24.41
C ASN A 60 19.56 24.12 23.54
N LEU A 61 18.28 24.17 23.13
CA LEU A 61 17.66 23.19 22.24
C LEU A 61 17.61 23.69 20.80
N SER A 62 17.56 22.77 19.84
CA SER A 62 17.41 23.12 18.42
C SER A 62 16.07 23.83 18.17
N SER A 63 15.96 24.58 17.06
CA SER A 63 14.68 25.18 16.66
C SER A 63 13.61 24.12 16.40
N THR A 64 13.98 22.96 15.84
CA THR A 64 13.09 21.83 15.59
C THR A 64 12.55 21.22 16.89
N GLU A 65 13.42 21.02 17.89
CA GLU A 65 13.04 20.49 19.20
C GLU A 65 12.08 21.45 19.93
N ASN A 66 12.41 22.75 19.93
CA ASN A 66 11.54 23.77 20.50
C ASN A 66 10.20 23.87 19.77
N GLU A 67 10.17 23.73 18.43
CA GLU A 67 8.93 23.67 17.65
C GLU A 67 8.08 22.46 18.05
N LEU A 68 8.68 21.27 18.14
CA LEU A 68 7.98 20.05 18.57
C LEU A 68 7.35 20.24 19.95
N LYS A 69 8.14 20.70 20.94
CA LYS A 69 7.66 20.94 22.31
C LYS A 69 6.51 21.94 22.33
N GLN A 70 6.60 23.03 21.59
CA GLN A 70 5.52 24.02 21.45
C GLN A 70 4.25 23.42 20.82
N SER A 71 4.38 22.53 19.85
CA SER A 71 3.24 21.90 19.16
C SER A 71 2.38 21.00 20.06
N LEU A 72 2.93 20.59 21.21
CA LEU A 72 2.23 19.77 22.21
C LEU A 72 1.48 20.62 23.25
N ASN A 73 1.78 21.91 23.36
CA ASN A 73 1.21 22.77 24.39
C ASN A 73 -0.30 22.99 24.21
N GLY A 74 -1.04 23.09 25.32
CA GLY A 74 -2.49 23.29 25.34
C GLY A 74 -3.33 22.00 25.29
N ARG A 75 -2.69 20.84 25.09
CA ARG A 75 -3.34 19.52 25.22
C ARG A 75 -3.68 19.22 26.67
N ASP A 76 -4.74 18.45 26.91
CA ASP A 76 -5.20 18.00 28.24
C ASP A 76 -4.47 16.74 28.75
N GLY A 77 -3.34 16.40 28.15
CA GLY A 77 -2.50 15.26 28.48
C GLY A 77 -1.56 14.94 27.32
N PHE A 78 -0.81 13.86 27.46
CA PHE A 78 0.11 13.36 26.44
C PHE A 78 -0.56 12.34 25.51
N SER A 79 0.02 12.14 24.33
CA SER A 79 -0.53 11.25 23.30
C SER A 79 -0.73 9.82 23.83
N LEU A 80 -1.82 9.17 23.42
CA LEU A 80 -2.12 7.76 23.72
C LEU A 80 -1.12 6.81 23.08
N GLY A 81 -0.45 7.26 22.01
CA GLY A 81 0.64 6.58 21.33
C GLY A 81 2.04 6.94 21.84
N SER A 82 2.17 7.70 22.94
CA SER A 82 3.49 8.07 23.46
C SER A 82 4.27 6.85 23.94
N SER A 83 5.54 6.74 23.56
CA SER A 83 6.53 5.98 24.32
C SER A 83 7.14 6.90 25.39
N MET A 84 7.48 6.32 26.54
CA MET A 84 8.12 7.05 27.63
C MET A 84 9.62 6.78 27.58
N THR A 85 10.40 7.85 27.55
CA THR A 85 11.85 7.80 27.40
C THR A 85 12.52 8.40 28.63
N VAL A 86 13.57 7.73 29.12
CA VAL A 86 14.45 8.25 30.17
C VAL A 86 15.91 8.07 29.78
N ARG A 87 16.71 9.12 29.93
CA ARG A 87 18.13 9.18 29.51
C ARG A 87 19.09 8.99 30.67
N PHE A 88 20.28 8.50 30.36
CA PHE A 88 21.34 8.20 31.31
C PHE A 88 22.67 8.84 30.88
N SER A 89 23.55 9.10 31.85
CA SER A 89 24.86 9.71 31.61
C SER A 89 25.84 8.82 30.82
N GLY A 90 25.53 7.53 30.64
CA GLY A 90 26.36 6.58 29.91
C GLY A 90 25.59 5.30 29.57
N ALA A 91 26.26 4.39 28.89
CA ALA A 91 25.61 3.22 28.29
C ALA A 91 25.12 2.19 29.32
N LEU A 92 23.94 1.62 29.09
CA LEU A 92 23.33 0.57 29.92
C LEU A 92 23.53 -0.84 29.34
N SER A 93 23.37 -1.85 30.20
CA SER A 93 23.25 -3.24 29.78
C SER A 93 21.78 -3.59 29.52
N GLY A 94 21.39 -3.73 28.25
CA GLY A 94 20.04 -4.13 27.85
C GLY A 94 19.57 -5.46 28.46
N ALA A 95 20.50 -6.38 28.79
CA ALA A 95 20.19 -7.65 29.47
C ALA A 95 19.68 -7.48 30.92
N THR A 96 19.82 -6.28 31.50
CA THR A 96 19.28 -5.96 32.83
C THR A 96 17.89 -5.34 32.78
N LEU A 97 17.36 -5.08 31.58
CA LEU A 97 16.04 -4.53 31.40
C LEU A 97 14.98 -5.62 31.42
N SER A 98 14.07 -5.48 32.39
CA SER A 98 12.87 -6.29 32.55
C SER A 98 11.78 -5.45 33.22
N THR A 99 10.54 -5.95 33.20
CA THR A 99 9.42 -5.29 33.89
C THR A 99 9.64 -5.21 35.42
N ASP A 100 10.57 -6.00 35.97
CA ASP A 100 10.95 -5.93 37.39
C ASP A 100 12.01 -4.86 37.67
N SER A 101 12.78 -4.47 36.65
CA SER A 101 13.78 -3.39 36.71
C SER A 101 13.21 -2.01 36.38
N VAL A 102 12.13 -1.98 35.60
CA VAL A 102 11.39 -0.76 35.24
C VAL A 102 9.94 -1.03 35.58
N LEU A 103 9.49 -0.46 36.69
CA LEU A 103 8.12 -0.63 37.15
C LEU A 103 7.23 0.40 36.46
N ALA A 104 6.11 -0.07 35.91
CA ALA A 104 5.07 0.76 35.32
C ALA A 104 3.71 0.41 35.97
N LEU A 105 3.05 1.42 36.52
CA LEU A 105 1.76 1.27 37.20
C LEU A 105 0.73 2.19 36.54
N ASP A 106 -0.43 1.64 36.19
CA ASP A 106 -1.63 2.42 35.87
C ASP A 106 -2.31 2.83 37.17
N LEU A 107 -2.36 4.13 37.44
CA LEU A 107 -3.03 4.71 38.61
C LEU A 107 -4.52 4.99 38.34
N GLY A 108 -5.00 4.73 37.12
CA GLY A 108 -6.35 5.01 36.67
C GLY A 108 -6.64 6.49 36.52
N LEU A 109 -7.94 6.82 36.56
CA LEU A 109 -8.43 8.19 36.64
C LEU A 109 -8.19 8.72 38.07
N LEU A 110 -7.28 9.70 38.19
CA LEU A 110 -6.94 10.28 39.49
C LEU A 110 -8.19 10.85 40.17
N GLY A 111 -8.43 10.45 41.42
CA GLY A 111 -9.59 10.87 42.21
C GLY A 111 -10.78 9.90 42.21
N GLU A 112 -10.76 8.86 41.38
CA GLU A 112 -11.83 7.83 41.35
C GLU A 112 -11.59 6.66 42.31
N GLY A 113 -10.47 6.65 43.05
CA GLY A 113 -10.18 5.65 44.08
C GLY A 113 -9.79 4.27 43.53
N ALA A 114 -9.42 4.17 42.25
CA ALA A 114 -8.87 2.95 41.67
C ALA A 114 -7.54 2.58 42.33
N ALA A 115 -7.36 1.29 42.64
CA ALA A 115 -6.08 0.79 43.14
C ALA A 115 -5.05 0.74 42.00
N PRO A 116 -3.78 1.13 42.22
CA PRO A 116 -2.73 1.02 41.21
C PRO A 116 -2.60 -0.41 40.67
N GLN A 117 -2.55 -0.56 39.36
CA GLN A 117 -2.38 -1.83 38.68
C GLN A 117 -1.08 -1.88 37.91
N ARG A 118 -0.43 -3.03 37.86
CA ARG A 118 0.76 -3.19 37.01
C ARG A 118 0.34 -3.15 35.56
N ALA A 119 0.95 -2.26 34.80
CA ALA A 119 0.67 -2.10 33.38
C ALA A 119 1.73 -2.82 32.53
N GLU A 120 1.30 -3.36 31.40
CA GLU A 120 2.16 -4.09 30.49
C GLU A 120 2.87 -3.11 29.54
N PHE A 121 4.20 -3.21 29.46
CA PHE A 121 5.03 -2.36 28.61
C PHE A 121 6.20 -3.16 28.05
N HIS A 122 6.59 -2.84 26.82
CA HIS A 122 7.83 -3.27 26.22
C HIS A 122 8.95 -2.30 26.55
N LEU A 123 10.12 -2.84 26.88
CA LEU A 123 11.31 -2.06 27.20
C LEU A 123 12.33 -2.22 26.08
N ARG A 124 12.82 -1.11 25.56
CA ARG A 124 13.89 -1.06 24.57
C ARG A 124 14.99 -0.16 25.09
N TYR A 125 16.24 -0.64 25.02
CA TYR A 125 17.38 0.22 25.24
C TYR A 125 17.81 0.83 23.91
N ASP A 126 18.00 2.14 23.89
CA ASP A 126 18.51 2.85 22.73
C ASP A 126 19.95 3.32 22.98
N ASP A 127 20.88 2.69 22.27
CA ASP A 127 22.31 3.01 22.33
C ASP A 127 22.60 4.43 21.81
N CYS A 128 21.78 4.98 20.91
CA CYS A 128 22.09 6.22 20.20
C CYS A 128 22.05 7.46 21.13
N ASN A 129 21.19 7.44 22.14
CA ASN A 129 20.95 8.54 23.06
C ASN A 129 21.04 8.12 24.55
N HIS A 130 21.55 6.91 24.81
CA HIS A 130 21.66 6.26 26.12
C HIS A 130 20.33 6.31 26.89
N SER A 131 19.26 5.80 26.29
CA SER A 131 17.92 5.88 26.87
C SER A 131 17.23 4.54 27.00
N ILE A 132 16.31 4.44 27.97
CA ILE A 132 15.31 3.39 28.02
C ILE A 132 14.03 3.97 27.44
N GLU A 133 13.52 3.32 26.40
CA GLU A 133 12.19 3.53 25.85
C GLU A 133 11.22 2.49 26.43
N ILE A 134 10.05 2.96 26.85
CA ILE A 134 8.99 2.20 27.48
C ILE A 134 7.74 2.41 26.63
N ALA A 135 7.28 1.38 25.92
CA ALA A 135 6.16 1.49 24.96
C ALA A 135 5.03 0.54 25.36
N SER A 136 3.78 1.05 25.36
CA SER A 136 2.61 0.19 25.58
C SER A 136 2.39 -0.69 24.35
N PRO A 137 2.08 -1.99 24.48
CA PRO A 137 1.72 -2.80 23.32
C PRO A 137 0.35 -2.41 22.73
N THR A 138 -0.55 -1.83 23.54
CA THR A 138 -1.94 -1.53 23.17
C THR A 138 -2.29 -0.03 23.17
N GLY A 139 -1.34 0.83 23.53
CA GLY A 139 -1.56 2.27 23.76
C GLY A 139 -1.88 2.58 25.22
N LEU A 140 -1.88 3.87 25.57
CA LEU A 140 -2.29 4.35 26.89
C LEU A 140 -3.81 4.50 26.94
N SER A 141 -4.41 4.23 28.11
CA SER A 141 -5.83 4.45 28.33
C SER A 141 -6.15 5.95 28.43
N PRO A 142 -7.18 6.45 27.72
CA PRO A 142 -7.52 7.88 27.74
C PRO A 142 -7.78 8.42 29.16
N GLY A 143 -7.13 9.53 29.51
CA GLY A 143 -7.26 10.21 30.81
C GLY A 143 -6.55 9.51 31.99
N HIS A 144 -6.03 8.30 31.82
CA HIS A 144 -5.34 7.58 32.89
C HIS A 144 -3.98 8.24 33.19
N THR A 145 -3.56 8.13 34.45
CA THR A 145 -2.20 8.51 34.86
C THR A 145 -1.36 7.28 35.14
N TYR A 146 -0.17 7.23 34.54
CA TYR A 146 0.79 6.14 34.70
C TYR A 146 1.98 6.61 35.53
N LEU A 147 2.47 5.75 36.41
CA LEU A 147 3.68 5.95 37.22
C LEU A 147 4.77 5.01 36.73
N PHE A 148 5.91 5.58 36.34
CA PHE A 148 7.11 4.85 35.93
C PHE A 148 8.21 5.04 36.95
N ALA A 149 8.98 3.98 37.22
CA ALA A 149 10.16 4.06 38.05
C ALA A 149 11.24 3.09 37.58
N VAL A 150 12.48 3.56 37.54
CA VAL A 150 13.65 2.72 37.25
C VAL A 150 14.29 2.28 38.56
N ARG A 151 14.44 0.97 38.72
CA ARG A 151 15.15 0.34 39.83
C ARG A 151 16.65 0.34 39.55
N GLY A 152 17.40 1.06 40.37
CA GLY A 152 18.86 1.09 40.35
C GLY A 152 19.44 0.96 41.77
N GLY A 153 20.55 1.66 42.00
CA GLY A 153 21.31 1.64 43.24
C GLY A 153 22.31 0.48 43.33
N GLU A 154 23.18 0.55 44.33
CA GLU A 154 24.07 -0.56 44.67
C GLU A 154 23.32 -1.65 45.45
N LYS A 155 23.74 -2.90 45.25
CA LYS A 155 23.26 -4.01 46.05
C LYS A 155 23.77 -3.85 47.49
N THR A 156 22.89 -3.36 48.37
CA THR A 156 23.23 -3.11 49.79
C THR A 156 22.98 -4.31 50.70
N ASP A 157 22.17 -5.27 50.27
CA ASP A 157 21.89 -6.53 50.98
C ASP A 157 22.35 -7.74 50.14
N PRO A 158 23.29 -8.57 50.63
CA PRO A 158 23.72 -9.80 49.95
C PRO A 158 22.60 -10.77 49.57
N ALA A 159 21.50 -10.78 50.34
CA ALA A 159 20.36 -11.68 50.15
C ALA A 159 19.37 -11.21 49.07
N GLU A 160 19.41 -9.93 48.66
CA GLU A 160 18.55 -9.43 47.60
C GLU A 160 19.04 -9.89 46.21
N PRO A 161 18.15 -10.36 45.32
CA PRO A 161 18.53 -10.69 43.95
C PRO A 161 18.97 -9.42 43.21
N ASP A 162 20.17 -9.49 42.65
CA ASP A 162 20.76 -8.42 41.83
C ASP A 162 20.11 -8.33 40.43
N ALA A 163 19.26 -9.32 40.11
CA ALA A 163 18.65 -9.54 38.80
C ALA A 163 17.62 -8.48 38.39
N PHE A 164 17.15 -7.65 39.33
CA PHE A 164 16.09 -6.65 39.08
C PHE A 164 16.62 -5.22 38.98
N ARG A 165 17.93 -4.99 39.01
CA ARG A 165 18.51 -3.64 38.95
C ARG A 165 19.04 -3.36 37.55
N VAL A 166 18.71 -2.19 37.02
CA VAL A 166 19.32 -1.67 35.80
C VAL A 166 20.79 -1.36 36.09
N LYS A 167 21.67 -1.79 35.18
CA LYS A 167 23.13 -1.58 35.30
C LYS A 167 23.71 -0.94 34.04
N GLY A 168 24.83 -0.28 34.22
CA GLY A 168 25.70 0.14 33.12
C GLY A 168 26.21 -1.06 32.31
N LYS A 169 26.69 -0.79 31.10
CA LYS A 169 27.19 -1.81 30.15
C LYS A 169 28.32 -2.66 30.73
N ASN A 170 29.10 -2.12 31.67
CA ASN A 170 30.20 -2.81 32.34
C ASN A 170 29.83 -3.23 33.79
N GLY A 171 28.54 -3.17 34.15
CA GLY A 171 28.04 -3.52 35.47
C GLY A 171 28.02 -2.37 36.49
N GLU A 172 28.23 -1.13 36.04
CA GLU A 172 28.17 0.08 36.86
C GLU A 172 26.78 0.24 37.52
N PRO A 173 26.70 0.70 38.77
CA PRO A 173 25.41 0.98 39.39
C PRO A 173 24.75 2.20 38.74
N VAL A 174 23.44 2.11 38.51
CA VAL A 174 22.62 3.25 38.05
C VAL A 174 22.07 4.00 39.25
N VAL A 175 22.41 5.28 39.40
CA VAL A 175 22.09 6.11 40.57
C VAL A 175 21.24 7.34 40.18
N PRO A 176 20.47 7.91 41.12
CA PRO A 176 19.73 9.16 40.87
C PRO A 176 20.66 10.35 40.60
N SER A 177 20.19 11.34 39.82
CA SER A 177 20.84 12.65 39.78
C SER A 177 20.86 13.29 41.17
N PRO A 178 21.79 14.22 41.47
CA PRO A 178 21.79 14.93 42.74
C PRO A 178 20.46 15.62 43.06
N ALA A 179 19.82 16.23 42.06
CA ALA A 179 18.51 16.85 42.22
C ALA A 179 17.45 15.82 42.59
N PHE A 180 17.40 14.69 41.86
CA PHE A 180 16.41 13.65 42.11
C PHE A 180 16.66 12.91 43.45
N HIS A 181 17.92 12.81 43.90
CA HIS A 181 18.26 12.25 45.20
C HIS A 181 17.59 13.01 46.35
N PHE A 182 17.50 14.35 46.25
CA PHE A 182 16.77 15.16 47.23
C PHE A 182 15.25 15.01 47.07
N LEU A 183 14.73 14.91 45.84
CA LEU A 183 13.30 14.73 45.61
C LEU A 183 12.76 13.40 46.16
N LYS A 184 13.58 12.35 46.20
CA LYS A 184 13.18 11.06 46.80
C LYS A 184 13.43 10.97 48.30
N ALA A 185 13.98 12.01 48.93
CA ALA A 185 14.27 12.01 50.36
C ALA A 185 12.98 11.87 51.19
N GLY A 186 13.01 11.05 52.24
CA GLY A 186 11.88 10.86 53.17
C GLY A 186 11.85 11.85 54.33
N LYS A 187 12.50 13.00 54.17
CA LYS A 187 12.67 14.02 55.20
C LYS A 187 12.40 15.40 54.62
N ASP A 188 11.96 16.31 55.48
CA ASP A 188 11.82 17.72 55.14
C ASP A 188 13.18 18.31 54.74
N LEU A 189 13.28 18.82 53.51
CA LEU A 189 14.51 19.38 52.97
C LEU A 189 14.93 20.66 53.69
N ARG A 190 13.98 21.40 54.28
CA ARG A 190 14.22 22.66 54.98
C ARG A 190 15.02 22.47 56.25
N GLU A 191 14.91 21.31 56.88
CA GLU A 191 15.73 20.92 58.04
C GLU A 191 17.19 20.63 57.67
N HIS A 192 17.49 20.49 56.37
CA HIS A 192 18.79 20.09 55.84
C HIS A 192 19.37 21.13 54.87
N ALA A 193 19.06 22.42 55.06
CA ALA A 193 19.46 23.52 54.17
C ALA A 193 20.97 23.51 53.81
N TYR A 194 21.85 23.05 54.72
CA TYR A 194 23.30 22.97 54.44
C TYR A 194 23.69 21.97 53.34
N ALA A 195 22.82 21.02 52.99
CA ALA A 195 23.04 20.04 51.93
C ALA A 195 22.84 20.63 50.51
N PHE A 196 22.27 21.82 50.40
CA PHE A 196 21.99 22.48 49.11
C PHE A 196 23.15 23.35 48.64
N PRO A 197 23.35 23.47 47.31
CA PRO A 197 24.30 24.41 46.74
C PRO A 197 23.82 25.86 46.97
N GLY A 198 24.76 26.79 47.19
CA GLY A 198 24.48 28.21 47.41
C GLY A 198 25.62 28.91 48.15
N ALA A 199 25.89 30.17 47.81
CA ALA A 199 26.92 30.98 48.43
C ALA A 199 26.54 31.39 49.86
N THR A 200 25.23 31.51 50.14
CA THR A 200 24.69 31.90 51.45
C THR A 200 23.69 30.88 52.00
N LEU A 201 23.53 30.83 53.33
CA LEU A 201 22.50 29.99 53.96
C LEU A 201 21.08 30.36 53.50
N ALA A 202 20.85 31.64 53.21
CA ALA A 202 19.57 32.12 52.69
C ALA A 202 19.26 31.57 51.29
N GLU A 203 20.25 31.55 50.39
CA GLU A 203 20.10 30.94 49.06
C GLU A 203 19.83 29.43 49.15
N ARG A 204 20.56 28.73 50.03
CA ARG A 204 20.38 27.29 50.25
C ARG A 204 19.01 26.95 50.84
N ALA A 205 18.56 27.74 51.82
CA ALA A 205 17.24 27.59 52.42
C ALA A 205 16.12 27.88 51.42
N ALA A 206 16.29 28.89 50.56
CA ALA A 206 15.32 29.19 49.50
C ALA A 206 15.21 28.04 48.49
N LEU A 207 16.34 27.42 48.10
CA LEU A 207 16.34 26.25 47.22
C LEU A 207 15.72 25.02 47.89
N ALA A 208 15.99 24.80 49.18
CA ALA A 208 15.36 23.74 49.97
C ALA A 208 13.82 23.91 50.04
N GLU A 209 13.33 25.14 50.22
CA GLU A 209 11.88 25.45 50.22
C GLU A 209 11.24 25.14 48.86
N GLN A 210 11.90 25.53 47.76
CA GLN A 210 11.41 25.28 46.41
C GLN A 210 11.32 23.78 46.10
N LEU A 211 12.35 23.01 46.49
CA LEU A 211 12.39 21.57 46.24
C LEU A 211 11.49 20.77 47.19
N GLU A 212 11.22 21.25 48.40
CA GLU A 212 10.32 20.58 49.35
C GLU A 212 8.89 20.48 48.81
N ALA A 213 8.40 21.53 48.13
CA ALA A 213 7.09 21.50 47.48
C ALA A 213 6.99 20.40 46.40
N VAL A 214 8.07 20.16 45.66
CA VAL A 214 8.14 19.11 44.64
C VAL A 214 8.29 17.73 45.30
N ARG A 215 9.14 17.60 46.32
CA ARG A 215 9.33 16.37 47.10
C ARG A 215 8.01 15.88 47.71
N GLN A 216 7.20 16.78 48.26
CA GLN A 216 5.88 16.45 48.82
C GLN A 216 4.91 15.89 47.78
N ARG A 217 5.02 16.30 46.50
CA ARG A 217 4.22 15.71 45.41
C ARG A 217 4.66 14.30 45.05
N TYR A 218 5.96 14.01 45.19
CA TYR A 218 6.54 12.70 44.88
C TYR A 218 6.37 11.68 46.01
N GLU A 219 6.20 12.14 47.25
CA GLU A 219 6.11 11.28 48.43
C GLU A 219 4.96 10.24 48.34
N PRO A 220 3.71 10.58 47.96
CA PRO A 220 2.67 9.58 47.75
C PRO A 220 3.02 8.56 46.64
N LEU A 221 3.70 9.00 45.58
CA LEU A 221 4.13 8.12 44.49
C LEU A 221 5.17 7.11 44.98
N ILE A 222 6.11 7.55 45.81
CA ILE A 222 7.12 6.65 46.42
C ILE A 222 6.44 5.61 47.32
N GLN A 223 5.42 6.01 48.10
CA GLN A 223 4.67 5.05 48.92
C GLN A 223 3.93 4.00 48.07
N ILE A 224 3.40 4.41 46.91
CA ILE A 224 2.81 3.48 45.94
C ILE A 224 3.88 2.51 45.41
N LEU A 225 5.08 2.99 45.07
CA LEU A 225 6.18 2.13 44.61
C LEU A 225 6.61 1.14 45.70
N GLU A 226 6.73 1.60 46.95
CA GLU A 226 7.09 0.74 48.09
C GLU A 226 6.03 -0.35 48.33
N ALA A 227 4.75 -0.01 48.23
CA ALA A 227 3.64 -0.97 48.32
C ALA A 227 3.64 -1.97 47.15
N ASN A 228 4.26 -1.64 46.03
CA ASN A 228 4.40 -2.48 44.83
C ASN A 228 5.80 -3.08 44.68
N GLY A 229 6.58 -3.17 45.77
CA GLY A 229 7.83 -3.94 45.81
C GLY A 229 9.08 -3.21 45.33
N LEU A 230 9.02 -1.89 45.10
CA LEU A 230 10.18 -1.05 44.77
C LEU A 230 10.52 -0.12 45.95
N PRO A 231 11.53 -0.45 46.78
CA PRO A 231 11.87 0.36 47.94
C PRO A 231 12.49 1.70 47.54
N ARG A 232 12.19 2.79 48.28
CA ARG A 232 12.71 4.16 48.02
C ARG A 232 14.22 4.23 47.77
N ARG A 233 15.00 3.40 48.47
CA ARG A 233 16.47 3.37 48.31
C ARG A 233 16.90 2.99 46.90
N ASP A 234 16.18 2.09 46.26
CA ASP A 234 16.48 1.54 44.93
C ASP A 234 15.90 2.38 43.79
N VAL A 235 15.10 3.41 44.07
CA VAL A 235 14.56 4.29 43.03
C VAL A 235 15.67 5.18 42.48
N ALA A 236 16.09 4.91 41.24
CA ALA A 236 17.03 5.75 40.50
C ALA A 236 16.33 6.99 39.93
N ILE A 237 15.12 6.81 39.39
CA ILE A 237 14.26 7.88 38.89
C ILE A 237 12.80 7.42 38.89
N LEU A 238 11.86 8.34 39.07
CA LEU A 238 10.42 8.11 38.91
C LEU A 238 9.77 9.33 38.25
N TRP A 239 8.70 9.12 37.50
CA TRP A 239 7.87 10.17 36.93
C TRP A 239 6.46 9.67 36.64
N THR A 240 5.53 10.60 36.40
CA THR A 240 4.18 10.27 35.98
C THR A 240 3.86 10.84 34.60
N VAL A 241 2.91 10.20 33.93
CA VAL A 241 2.38 10.60 32.63
C VAL A 241 0.87 10.49 32.65
N THR A 242 0.16 11.59 32.48
CA THR A 242 -1.28 11.62 32.24
C THR A 242 -1.56 11.62 30.74
N ALA A 243 -2.27 10.60 30.29
CA ALA A 243 -2.73 10.48 28.91
C ALA A 243 -3.87 11.46 28.63
N GLN A 244 -3.92 12.02 27.43
CA GLN A 244 -5.01 12.90 26.99
C GLN A 244 -6.36 12.17 26.96
N THR A 245 -7.47 12.91 26.99
CA THR A 245 -8.81 12.29 26.98
C THR A 245 -9.38 12.07 25.58
N GLY A 246 -9.00 12.91 24.62
CA GLY A 246 -9.49 12.87 23.25
C GLY A 246 -8.87 11.74 22.40
N GLY A 247 -9.61 11.33 21.36
CA GLY A 247 -9.13 10.36 20.39
C GLY A 247 -7.92 10.84 19.57
N GLU A 248 -7.22 9.91 18.94
CA GLU A 248 -6.10 10.18 18.04
C GLU A 248 -6.23 9.40 16.75
N ALA A 249 -5.74 9.98 15.65
CA ALA A 249 -5.47 9.22 14.45
C ALA A 249 -4.22 8.35 14.66
N LEU A 250 -4.34 7.06 14.40
CA LEU A 250 -3.27 6.08 14.55
C LEU A 250 -2.17 6.33 13.51
N ALA A 251 -0.94 6.43 14.00
CA ALA A 251 0.28 6.58 13.20
C ALA A 251 1.45 5.95 13.97
N ASP A 252 1.38 4.63 14.14
CA ASP A 252 2.30 3.82 14.94
C ASP A 252 2.85 2.65 14.10
N PRO A 253 4.05 2.82 13.50
CA PRO A 253 4.67 1.78 12.69
C PRO A 253 5.01 0.50 13.48
N GLU A 254 5.31 0.61 14.78
CA GLU A 254 5.68 -0.56 15.60
C GLU A 254 4.49 -1.49 15.80
N ARG A 255 3.29 -0.93 15.91
CA ARG A 255 2.03 -1.68 15.96
C ARG A 255 1.46 -2.00 14.58
N GLN A 256 2.17 -1.68 13.50
CA GLN A 256 1.68 -1.78 12.12
C GLN A 256 0.35 -1.01 11.89
N ALA A 257 0.12 0.03 12.69
CA ALA A 257 -1.11 0.82 12.70
C ALA A 257 -0.81 2.22 12.13
N ILE A 258 -0.65 2.29 10.82
CA ILE A 258 -0.44 3.54 10.08
C ILE A 258 -1.51 3.72 9.01
N PRO A 259 -1.81 4.96 8.60
CA PRO A 259 -2.74 5.19 7.50
C PRO A 259 -2.19 4.56 6.23
N MET A 260 -3.04 3.88 5.46
CA MET A 260 -2.70 3.26 4.18
C MET A 260 -3.33 4.04 3.02
N PRO A 261 -2.69 4.15 1.86
CA PRO A 261 -1.28 3.81 1.57
C PRO A 261 -0.28 4.76 2.26
N ASN A 262 0.97 4.34 2.44
CA ASN A 262 1.99 5.12 3.15
C ASN A 262 3.40 4.94 2.59
N ASP A 263 4.11 6.01 2.24
CA ASP A 263 5.50 5.95 1.79
C ASP A 263 6.47 5.44 2.87
N LEU A 264 6.07 5.34 4.14
CA LEU A 264 6.83 4.59 5.17
C LEU A 264 7.01 3.11 4.83
N LEU A 265 6.12 2.55 4.01
CA LEU A 265 6.18 1.18 3.51
C LEU A 265 6.83 1.11 2.13
N ARG A 266 7.68 2.07 1.78
CA ARG A 266 8.49 2.02 0.57
C ARG A 266 9.97 2.04 0.91
N ASN A 267 10.70 1.15 0.26
CA ASN A 267 12.13 1.06 0.39
C ASN A 267 12.78 2.26 -0.34
N ALA A 268 13.47 3.11 0.41
CA ALA A 268 14.10 4.30 -0.14
C ALA A 268 15.20 4.01 -1.19
N THR A 269 15.76 2.80 -1.20
CA THR A 269 16.83 2.41 -2.14
C THR A 269 16.27 1.82 -3.43
N THR A 270 15.30 0.91 -3.33
CA THR A 270 14.73 0.23 -4.50
C THR A 270 13.54 0.98 -5.11
N GLY A 271 12.92 1.88 -4.36
CA GLY A 271 11.69 2.58 -4.73
C GLY A 271 10.43 1.71 -4.66
N LYS A 272 10.57 0.43 -4.32
CA LYS A 272 9.49 -0.56 -4.23
C LYS A 272 8.79 -0.53 -2.87
N VAL A 273 7.58 -1.08 -2.86
CA VAL A 273 6.80 -1.34 -1.65
C VAL A 273 7.48 -2.43 -0.81
N GLU A 274 7.42 -2.30 0.52
CA GLU A 274 8.05 -3.19 1.49
C GLU A 274 7.08 -3.52 2.63
N LEU A 275 6.09 -4.36 2.34
CA LEU A 275 5.17 -4.93 3.32
C LEU A 275 5.83 -6.10 4.08
N PRO A 276 5.69 -6.18 5.41
CA PRO A 276 6.18 -7.30 6.19
C PRO A 276 5.38 -8.58 5.86
N ILE A 277 6.11 -9.67 5.58
CA ILE A 277 5.54 -11.00 5.31
C ILE A 277 5.80 -11.86 6.54
N ASP A 278 4.73 -12.30 7.20
CA ASP A 278 4.84 -13.20 8.35
C ASP A 278 4.83 -14.66 7.87
N PRO A 279 5.87 -15.46 8.16
CA PRO A 279 5.90 -16.88 7.80
C PRO A 279 4.75 -17.72 8.37
N ALA A 280 4.05 -17.23 9.41
CA ALA A 280 2.87 -17.87 9.98
C ALA A 280 1.56 -17.61 9.19
N GLU A 281 1.56 -16.66 8.26
CA GLU A 281 0.39 -16.35 7.43
C GLU A 281 0.12 -17.48 6.42
N PRO A 282 -1.14 -17.70 6.00
CA PRO A 282 -1.46 -18.59 4.88
C PRO A 282 -0.67 -18.25 3.61
N GLU A 283 -0.24 -19.26 2.86
CA GLU A 283 0.61 -19.08 1.66
C GLU A 283 0.03 -18.07 0.65
N VAL A 284 -1.29 -18.07 0.46
CA VAL A 284 -2.00 -17.13 -0.44
C VAL A 284 -1.82 -15.67 0.02
N GLN A 285 -1.81 -15.40 1.33
CA GLN A 285 -1.57 -14.05 1.85
C GLN A 285 -0.10 -13.65 1.69
N GLN A 286 0.82 -14.58 1.91
CA GLN A 286 2.24 -14.33 1.67
C GLN A 286 2.52 -14.05 0.18
N GLU A 287 1.90 -14.80 -0.73
CA GLU A 287 1.98 -14.59 -2.18
C GLU A 287 1.45 -13.22 -2.58
N LEU A 288 0.27 -12.84 -2.06
CA LEU A 288 -0.29 -11.52 -2.27
C LEU A 288 0.69 -10.42 -1.86
N LYS A 289 1.26 -10.49 -0.65
CA LYS A 289 2.23 -9.50 -0.16
C LYS A 289 3.50 -9.47 -1.01
N ARG A 290 4.01 -10.63 -1.47
CA ARG A 290 5.14 -10.68 -2.42
C ARG A 290 4.81 -9.95 -3.71
N GLY A 291 3.63 -10.19 -4.29
CA GLY A 291 3.17 -9.52 -5.51
C GLY A 291 2.97 -8.01 -5.35
N LEU A 292 2.57 -7.55 -4.16
CA LEU A 292 2.49 -6.12 -3.82
C LEU A 292 3.88 -5.50 -3.63
N ASN A 293 4.82 -6.22 -3.01
CA ASN A 293 6.21 -5.78 -2.81
C ASN A 293 7.01 -5.70 -4.13
N ASP A 294 6.51 -6.27 -5.21
CA ASP A 294 7.09 -6.10 -6.54
C ASP A 294 6.77 -4.74 -7.18
N LEU A 295 5.79 -4.01 -6.64
CA LEU A 295 5.30 -2.74 -7.19
C LEU A 295 6.12 -1.54 -6.68
N ASP A 296 6.19 -0.48 -7.49
CA ASP A 296 6.93 0.77 -7.21
C ASP A 296 6.09 1.85 -6.50
N GLY A 297 4.84 1.55 -6.21
CA GLY A 297 3.89 2.48 -5.61
C GLY A 297 2.56 1.83 -5.27
N PHE A 298 1.63 2.66 -4.82
CA PHE A 298 0.32 2.29 -4.31
C PHE A 298 -0.78 2.44 -5.36
N SER A 299 -1.95 1.90 -5.04
CA SER A 299 -3.12 1.89 -5.91
C SER A 299 -3.53 3.31 -6.37
N THR A 300 -3.96 3.44 -7.63
CA THR A 300 -4.58 4.64 -8.19
C THR A 300 -6.10 4.67 -7.98
N THR A 301 -6.72 3.52 -7.71
CA THR A 301 -8.18 3.39 -7.54
C THR A 301 -8.62 2.94 -6.15
N GLY A 302 -7.74 2.31 -5.38
CA GLY A 302 -8.01 1.77 -4.05
C GLY A 302 -8.28 2.85 -3.00
N ALA A 303 -9.00 2.46 -1.95
CA ALA A 303 -9.33 3.33 -0.84
C ALA A 303 -8.13 3.56 0.08
N PHE A 304 -8.00 4.77 0.62
CA PHE A 304 -7.11 5.04 1.73
C PHE A 304 -7.81 4.70 3.03
N THR A 305 -7.09 4.16 4.01
CA THR A 305 -7.64 3.85 5.34
C THR A 305 -6.86 4.58 6.42
N VAL A 306 -7.58 5.08 7.41
CA VAL A 306 -7.00 5.63 8.64
C VAL A 306 -7.83 5.15 9.82
N GLU A 307 -7.15 4.72 10.87
CA GLU A 307 -7.75 4.22 12.10
C GLU A 307 -7.62 5.25 13.23
N PHE A 308 -8.52 5.19 14.19
CA PHE A 308 -8.58 6.12 15.32
C PHE A 308 -8.70 5.35 16.63
N THR A 309 -8.14 5.91 17.71
CA THR A 309 -8.20 5.28 19.04
C THR A 309 -9.59 5.34 19.68
N ARG A 310 -10.50 6.17 19.17
CA ARG A 310 -11.85 6.37 19.70
C ARG A 310 -12.88 6.55 18.57
N PRO A 311 -14.14 6.13 18.79
CA PRO A 311 -15.19 6.34 17.80
C PRO A 311 -15.39 7.82 17.47
N LEU A 312 -15.52 8.14 16.19
CA LEU A 312 -15.70 9.49 15.68
C LEU A 312 -17.17 9.93 15.75
N LYS A 313 -17.40 11.21 16.04
CA LYS A 313 -18.70 11.85 15.86
C LYS A 313 -18.79 12.39 14.45
N PHE A 314 -19.56 11.71 13.62
CA PHE A 314 -19.67 12.04 12.20
C PHE A 314 -21.08 12.51 11.86
N ASP A 315 -21.42 13.74 12.26
CA ASP A 315 -22.69 14.39 11.90
C ASP A 315 -22.62 14.84 10.42
N ASP A 316 -23.18 14.02 9.53
CA ASP A 316 -23.40 14.17 8.07
C ASP A 316 -22.20 14.67 7.21
N PHE A 317 -21.80 13.85 6.24
CA PHE A 317 -20.78 14.03 5.18
C PHE A 317 -20.91 15.29 4.28
N ALA A 318 -21.58 16.35 4.74
CA ALA A 318 -21.68 17.65 4.10
C ALA A 318 -20.36 18.46 4.08
N GLN A 319 -19.31 18.05 4.80
CA GLN A 319 -18.07 18.82 4.91
C GLN A 319 -16.93 18.22 4.10
N LYS A 320 -16.82 18.62 2.83
CA LYS A 320 -15.63 18.46 1.95
C LYS A 320 -14.35 19.16 2.48
N ARG A 321 -14.22 19.32 3.80
CA ARG A 321 -13.13 20.07 4.48
C ARG A 321 -12.32 19.19 5.45
N LEU A 322 -12.84 18.02 5.85
CA LEU A 322 -12.19 17.16 6.85
C LEU A 322 -11.04 16.33 6.28
N VAL A 323 -11.15 15.95 5.00
CA VAL A 323 -10.15 15.17 4.28
C VAL A 323 -9.80 15.92 3.02
N ARG A 324 -8.50 16.19 2.80
CA ARG A 324 -7.97 16.82 1.59
C ARG A 324 -6.87 15.95 1.01
N LEU A 325 -6.82 15.86 -0.32
CA LEU A 325 -5.81 15.11 -1.05
C LEU A 325 -5.14 16.05 -2.05
N TYR A 326 -3.83 16.16 -1.97
CA TYR A 326 -3.04 17.06 -2.83
C TYR A 326 -2.02 16.31 -3.63
N ARG A 327 -1.83 16.72 -4.88
CA ARG A 327 -0.61 16.42 -5.62
C ARG A 327 0.57 17.15 -4.98
N ALA A 328 1.62 16.42 -4.61
CA ALA A 328 2.77 17.00 -3.91
C ALA A 328 3.59 17.94 -4.82
N ASP A 329 3.57 17.73 -6.14
CA ASP A 329 4.33 18.49 -7.13
C ASP A 329 3.64 19.78 -7.57
N THR A 330 2.33 19.73 -7.83
CA THR A 330 1.56 20.87 -8.34
C THR A 330 0.72 21.58 -7.28
N LEU A 331 0.56 20.98 -6.09
CA LEU A 331 -0.36 21.44 -5.04
C LEU A 331 -1.82 21.48 -5.49
N GLU A 332 -2.16 20.77 -6.58
CA GLU A 332 -3.53 20.63 -7.06
C GLU A 332 -4.33 19.71 -6.11
N GLU A 333 -5.48 20.20 -5.64
CA GLU A 333 -6.38 19.44 -4.78
C GLU A 333 -7.27 18.50 -5.60
N LYS A 334 -7.28 17.22 -5.23
CA LYS A 334 -8.19 16.21 -5.75
C LYS A 334 -9.48 16.21 -4.93
N THR A 335 -10.57 16.71 -5.54
CA THR A 335 -11.83 16.96 -4.81
C THR A 335 -12.90 15.88 -4.94
N ASP A 336 -12.75 14.95 -5.88
CA ASP A 336 -13.71 13.86 -6.13
C ASP A 336 -13.37 12.63 -5.27
N LEU A 337 -13.54 12.82 -3.96
CA LEU A 337 -13.34 11.79 -2.94
C LEU A 337 -14.69 11.46 -2.28
N THR A 338 -14.87 10.18 -1.97
CA THR A 338 -15.92 9.72 -1.05
C THR A 338 -15.24 9.33 0.25
N VAL A 339 -15.74 9.83 1.37
CA VAL A 339 -15.25 9.43 2.69
C VAL A 339 -16.35 8.59 3.32
N ASN A 340 -15.99 7.47 3.95
CA ASN A 340 -16.93 6.60 4.67
C ASN A 340 -16.34 6.23 6.04
N LEU A 341 -17.17 6.28 7.08
CA LEU A 341 -16.84 5.76 8.39
C LEU A 341 -17.37 4.33 8.50
N TRP A 342 -16.54 3.42 8.99
CA TRP A 342 -16.89 2.01 9.15
C TRP A 342 -17.85 1.81 10.33
N PRO A 343 -18.60 0.68 10.38
CA PRO A 343 -19.60 0.45 11.43
C PRO A 343 -19.05 0.48 12.86
N ASP A 344 -17.75 0.24 13.05
CA ASP A 344 -17.07 0.33 14.36
C ASP A 344 -16.86 1.78 14.85
N GLY A 345 -17.04 2.77 13.97
CA GLY A 345 -16.83 4.19 14.23
C GLY A 345 -15.36 4.61 14.38
N VAL A 346 -14.40 3.69 14.31
CA VAL A 346 -12.97 3.94 14.55
C VAL A 346 -12.13 3.82 13.28
N ARG A 347 -12.69 3.36 12.18
CA ARG A 347 -12.00 3.31 10.88
C ARG A 347 -12.69 4.18 9.85
N MET A 348 -11.88 4.93 9.10
CA MET A 348 -12.33 5.75 7.99
C MET A 348 -11.68 5.26 6.70
N SER A 349 -12.47 5.23 5.63
CA SER A 349 -12.01 4.97 4.26
C SER A 349 -12.23 6.20 3.39
N ILE A 350 -11.29 6.46 2.47
CA ILE A 350 -11.28 7.60 1.56
C ILE A 350 -11.09 7.05 0.14
N GLU A 351 -12.11 7.15 -0.70
CA GLU A 351 -12.15 6.52 -2.03
C GLU A 351 -12.11 7.57 -3.15
N PRO A 352 -11.12 7.51 -4.06
CA PRO A 352 -11.12 8.35 -5.24
C PRO A 352 -12.23 7.93 -6.22
N GLN A 353 -13.02 8.89 -6.70
CA GLN A 353 -14.15 8.62 -7.63
C GLN A 353 -13.73 8.60 -9.11
N THR A 354 -12.52 9.05 -9.40
CA THR A 354 -11.80 8.80 -10.63
C THR A 354 -10.35 8.46 -10.29
N PRO A 355 -9.67 7.62 -11.09
CA PRO A 355 -8.33 7.18 -10.76
C PRO A 355 -7.39 8.36 -10.52
N LEU A 356 -6.51 8.20 -9.53
CA LEU A 356 -5.37 9.09 -9.34
C LEU A 356 -4.43 9.00 -10.55
N LEU A 357 -3.62 10.04 -10.76
CA LEU A 357 -2.58 9.98 -11.76
C LEU A 357 -1.54 8.92 -11.36
N PRO A 358 -1.06 8.08 -12.28
CA PRO A 358 0.04 7.15 -11.99
C PRO A 358 1.35 7.92 -11.77
N ASP A 359 2.34 7.24 -11.20
CA ASP A 359 3.68 7.77 -10.92
C ASP A 359 3.69 9.14 -10.20
N THR A 360 2.71 9.39 -9.34
CA THR A 360 2.46 10.70 -8.73
C THR A 360 2.50 10.61 -7.21
N HIS A 361 3.22 11.54 -6.58
CA HIS A 361 3.20 11.70 -5.12
C HIS A 361 1.97 12.49 -4.67
N TYR A 362 1.27 11.96 -3.69
CA TYR A 362 0.12 12.58 -3.07
C TYR A 362 0.36 12.79 -1.57
N VAL A 363 -0.27 13.82 -1.01
CA VAL A 363 -0.33 14.10 0.43
C VAL A 363 -1.79 14.09 0.87
N VAL A 364 -2.10 13.27 1.87
CA VAL A 364 -3.42 13.22 2.50
C VAL A 364 -3.38 14.04 3.78
N VAL A 365 -4.37 14.89 3.99
CA VAL A 365 -4.55 15.68 5.21
C VAL A 365 -5.91 15.37 5.80
N VAL A 366 -5.92 14.95 7.07
CA VAL A 366 -7.14 14.68 7.86
C VAL A 366 -7.15 15.58 9.08
N ALA A 367 -8.21 16.36 9.25
CA ALA A 367 -8.25 17.44 10.22
C ALA A 367 -9.65 17.74 10.77
N GLN A 368 -9.69 18.54 11.84
CA GLN A 368 -10.92 19.07 12.45
C GLN A 368 -11.93 17.99 12.90
N LEU A 369 -11.44 16.79 13.22
CA LEU A 369 -12.27 15.67 13.67
C LEU A 369 -12.63 15.79 15.15
N ARG A 370 -13.80 15.24 15.49
CA ARG A 370 -14.33 15.13 16.86
C ARG A 370 -14.64 13.68 17.18
N ASP A 371 -14.36 13.24 18.40
CA ASP A 371 -14.85 11.95 18.89
C ASP A 371 -16.32 12.03 19.36
N THR A 372 -16.93 10.89 19.67
CA THR A 372 -18.32 10.81 20.19
C THR A 372 -18.53 11.52 21.52
N ALA A 373 -17.47 11.77 22.28
CA ALA A 373 -17.47 12.58 23.49
C ALA A 373 -17.23 14.08 23.21
N THR A 374 -17.17 14.48 21.93
CA THR A 374 -16.95 15.84 21.42
C THR A 374 -15.55 16.42 21.66
N ASN A 375 -14.59 15.60 22.10
CA ASN A 375 -13.20 16.00 22.19
C ASN A 375 -12.59 16.15 20.80
N THR A 376 -11.60 17.03 20.67
CA THR A 376 -10.81 17.16 19.44
C THR A 376 -9.98 15.91 19.24
N VAL A 377 -10.00 15.35 18.03
CA VAL A 377 -9.09 14.28 17.65
C VAL A 377 -7.75 14.88 17.22
N THR A 378 -6.66 14.38 17.78
CA THR A 378 -5.31 14.88 17.49
C THR A 378 -4.46 13.80 16.79
N GLY A 379 -3.20 14.12 16.49
CA GLY A 379 -2.27 13.18 15.87
C GLY A 379 -1.26 12.61 16.85
N MET A 380 -0.93 11.34 16.66
CA MET A 380 0.15 10.63 17.35
C MET A 380 1.55 11.24 17.08
N PRO A 381 2.60 10.86 17.84
CA PRO A 381 3.91 11.50 17.78
C PRO A 381 4.52 11.55 16.38
N LEU A 382 4.40 10.47 15.59
CA LEU A 382 4.87 10.43 14.20
C LEU A 382 4.25 11.55 13.36
N THR A 383 2.93 11.77 13.48
CA THR A 383 2.23 12.85 12.79
C THR A 383 2.79 14.22 13.21
N GLN A 384 3.15 14.42 14.48
CA GLN A 384 3.73 15.70 14.93
C GLN A 384 5.09 15.95 14.29
N LEU A 385 5.94 14.93 14.18
CA LEU A 385 7.24 15.02 13.51
C LEU A 385 7.10 15.41 12.03
N LEU A 386 6.17 14.78 11.32
CA LEU A 386 5.92 15.04 9.89
C LEU A 386 5.32 16.44 9.62
N LYS A 387 4.76 17.08 10.64
CA LYS A 387 4.18 18.43 10.56
C LYS A 387 5.16 19.54 10.89
N LEU A 388 6.41 19.27 11.28
CA LEU A 388 7.37 20.32 11.64
C LEU A 388 7.83 21.13 10.42
N LYS A 389 8.06 22.42 10.62
CA LYS A 389 8.61 23.35 9.62
C LYS A 389 10.12 23.21 9.51
N HIS A 390 10.79 23.00 10.63
CA HIS A 390 12.25 22.82 10.67
C HIS A 390 12.65 21.37 10.37
N PRO A 391 13.85 21.15 9.80
CA PRO A 391 14.30 19.82 9.42
C PRO A 391 14.55 18.93 10.65
N LEU A 392 14.30 17.62 10.49
CA LEU A 392 14.62 16.60 11.50
C LEU A 392 16.11 16.28 11.56
N VAL A 393 16.85 16.57 10.48
CA VAL A 393 18.29 16.34 10.36
C VAL A 393 18.99 17.62 9.91
N ALA A 394 20.02 18.04 10.65
CA ALA A 394 20.91 19.12 10.26
C ALA A 394 22.35 18.77 10.66
N ASP A 395 23.33 19.13 9.83
CA ASP A 395 24.76 18.86 10.06
C ASP A 395 25.10 17.39 10.38
N GLY A 396 24.34 16.45 9.79
CA GLY A 396 24.50 15.02 10.03
C GLY A 396 24.06 14.55 11.41
N GLN A 397 23.29 15.36 12.15
CA GLN A 397 22.77 15.06 13.47
C GLN A 397 21.23 15.15 13.50
N SER A 398 20.60 14.31 14.32
CA SER A 398 19.18 14.47 14.63
C SER A 398 18.96 15.79 15.35
N GLN A 399 17.92 16.51 14.95
CA GLN A 399 17.53 17.76 15.58
C GLN A 399 16.58 17.54 16.75
N ILE A 400 16.15 16.30 16.99
CA ILE A 400 15.24 15.94 18.08
C ILE A 400 15.94 14.93 18.98
N ALA A 401 16.09 15.27 20.26
CA ALA A 401 16.93 14.51 21.20
C ALA A 401 16.41 13.09 21.46
N SER A 402 15.10 12.89 21.40
CA SER A 402 14.42 11.61 21.59
C SER A 402 14.41 10.73 20.33
N VAL A 403 14.83 11.25 19.18
CA VAL A 403 14.79 10.53 17.90
C VAL A 403 16.22 10.27 17.41
N CYS A 404 16.58 9.00 17.20
CA CYS A 404 17.88 8.66 16.63
C CYS A 404 18.04 9.20 15.20
N LEU A 405 19.31 9.45 14.82
CA LEU A 405 19.66 9.94 13.48
C LEU A 405 19.09 9.06 12.35
N GLU A 406 19.13 7.74 12.49
CA GLU A 406 18.60 6.83 11.46
C GLU A 406 17.10 7.04 11.23
N THR A 407 16.31 7.13 12.32
CA THR A 407 14.87 7.39 12.24
C THR A 407 14.61 8.78 11.67
N ALA A 408 15.34 9.80 12.11
CA ALA A 408 15.22 11.16 11.58
C ALA A 408 15.53 11.21 10.07
N GLN A 409 16.55 10.49 9.61
CA GLN A 409 16.92 10.36 8.19
C GLN A 409 15.85 9.65 7.36
N LYS A 410 15.16 8.65 7.93
CA LYS A 410 14.02 7.97 7.28
C LYS A 410 12.80 8.90 7.16
N LEU A 411 12.54 9.73 8.16
CA LEU A 411 11.35 10.60 8.20
C LEU A 411 11.53 11.93 7.45
N GLU A 412 12.75 12.46 7.36
CA GLU A 412 13.00 13.78 6.76
C GLU A 412 12.52 13.89 5.30
N PRO A 413 12.76 12.91 4.40
CA PRO A 413 12.22 12.96 3.03
C PRO A 413 10.68 13.03 3.00
N LEU A 414 10.00 12.32 3.89
CA LEU A 414 8.54 12.34 3.98
C LEU A 414 8.04 13.70 4.45
N ARG A 415 8.67 14.27 5.49
CA ARG A 415 8.39 15.62 5.98
C ARG A 415 8.58 16.67 4.88
N GLN A 416 9.66 16.56 4.09
CA GLN A 416 9.94 17.48 2.98
C GLN A 416 8.89 17.41 1.86
N GLN A 417 8.33 16.23 1.58
CA GLN A 417 7.23 16.09 0.62
C GLN A 417 5.91 16.66 1.14
N ILE A 418 5.66 16.52 2.44
CA ILE A 418 4.45 17.02 3.11
C ILE A 418 4.48 18.55 3.27
N GLN A 419 5.65 19.13 3.54
CA GLN A 419 5.81 20.54 3.92
C GLN A 419 5.17 21.53 2.93
N PRO A 420 5.39 21.47 1.60
CA PRO A 420 4.79 22.40 0.65
C PRO A 420 3.26 22.42 0.70
N VAL A 421 2.63 21.26 0.89
CA VAL A 421 1.17 21.14 1.01
C VAL A 421 0.70 21.78 2.31
N LEU A 422 1.39 21.55 3.43
CA LEU A 422 1.04 22.17 4.70
C LEU A 422 1.19 23.69 4.68
N ASP A 423 2.26 24.20 4.06
CA ASP A 423 2.48 25.64 3.88
C ASP A 423 1.41 26.27 2.98
N HIS A 424 0.99 25.55 1.93
CA HIS A 424 -0.05 26.00 1.01
C HIS A 424 -1.41 26.19 1.71
N ILE A 425 -1.76 25.30 2.63
CA ILE A 425 -3.08 25.30 3.28
C ILE A 425 -3.11 26.00 4.64
N GLU A 426 -1.96 26.38 5.22
CA GLU A 426 -1.87 26.87 6.61
C GLU A 426 -2.76 28.09 6.90
N GLY A 427 -2.99 28.95 5.89
CA GLY A 427 -3.89 30.11 6.02
C GLY A 427 -5.37 29.74 6.16
N GLU A 428 -5.77 28.54 5.73
CA GLU A 428 -7.13 28.02 5.82
C GLU A 428 -7.27 26.95 6.93
N LEU A 429 -6.25 26.13 7.08
CA LEU A 429 -6.18 25.00 8.00
C LEU A 429 -4.87 25.05 8.79
N PRO A 430 -4.90 25.60 10.01
CA PRO A 430 -3.75 25.61 10.91
C PRO A 430 -3.20 24.21 11.20
N ARG A 431 -1.87 24.07 11.28
CA ARG A 431 -1.21 22.76 11.49
C ARG A 431 -1.65 22.06 12.79
N ASP A 432 -2.00 22.79 13.84
CA ASP A 432 -2.47 22.23 15.11
C ASP A 432 -3.84 21.53 15.02
N GLN A 433 -4.63 21.82 13.97
CA GLN A 433 -5.92 21.17 13.71
C GLN A 433 -5.81 19.87 12.89
N ILE A 434 -4.60 19.54 12.43
CA ILE A 434 -4.33 18.34 11.63
C ILE A 434 -4.11 17.15 12.56
N ALA A 435 -4.99 16.15 12.42
CA ALA A 435 -4.99 14.90 13.17
C ALA A 435 -4.13 13.82 12.48
N ALA A 436 -4.14 13.77 11.15
CA ALA A 436 -3.24 12.90 10.39
C ALA A 436 -2.75 13.61 9.13
N VAL A 437 -1.48 13.36 8.79
CA VAL A 437 -0.92 13.72 7.49
C VAL A 437 0.09 12.66 7.08
N TRP A 438 0.03 12.23 5.83
CA TRP A 438 0.98 11.28 5.27
C TRP A 438 1.10 11.48 3.77
N THR A 439 2.14 10.88 3.19
CA THR A 439 2.37 10.89 1.75
C THR A 439 2.47 9.48 1.21
N PHE A 440 2.12 9.32 -0.07
CA PHE A 440 2.26 8.08 -0.79
C PHE A 440 2.50 8.36 -2.28
N LYS A 441 3.22 7.47 -2.96
CA LYS A 441 3.37 7.49 -4.43
C LYS A 441 2.46 6.46 -5.09
N THR A 442 1.73 6.84 -6.14
CA THR A 442 1.00 5.88 -6.98
C THR A 442 1.93 5.09 -7.90
N GLN A 443 1.48 3.91 -8.32
CA GLN A 443 2.23 3.05 -9.23
C GLN A 443 2.56 3.70 -10.58
N ASP A 444 3.72 3.39 -11.16
CA ASP A 444 4.03 3.70 -12.57
C ASP A 444 3.37 2.68 -13.51
N ILE A 445 2.11 2.93 -13.84
CA ILE A 445 1.31 2.04 -14.70
C ILE A 445 1.76 2.11 -16.16
N LEU A 446 1.98 3.32 -16.69
CA LEU A 446 2.17 3.51 -18.13
C LEU A 446 3.50 2.92 -18.60
N SER A 447 4.59 3.12 -17.85
CA SER A 447 5.90 2.58 -18.25
C SER A 447 5.92 1.05 -18.24
N ARG A 448 5.22 0.41 -17.29
CA ARG A 448 5.17 -1.05 -17.21
C ARG A 448 4.35 -1.66 -18.33
N ILE A 449 3.19 -1.11 -18.65
CA ILE A 449 2.38 -1.55 -19.80
C ILE A 449 3.11 -1.28 -21.12
N GLN A 450 3.81 -0.15 -21.24
CA GLN A 450 4.63 0.16 -22.39
C GLN A 450 5.74 -0.90 -22.59
N ALA A 451 6.44 -1.31 -21.54
CA ALA A 451 7.48 -2.35 -21.62
C ALA A 451 6.93 -3.72 -22.10
N LEU A 452 5.70 -4.07 -21.73
CA LEU A 452 5.03 -5.28 -22.23
C LEU A 452 4.73 -5.17 -23.73
N TYR A 453 4.19 -4.04 -24.18
CA TYR A 453 3.96 -3.76 -25.59
C TYR A 453 5.26 -3.82 -26.41
N GLU A 454 6.38 -3.31 -25.89
CA GLU A 454 7.65 -3.23 -26.61
C GLU A 454 8.35 -4.59 -26.75
N THR A 455 8.02 -5.55 -25.89
CA THR A 455 8.71 -6.84 -25.80
C THR A 455 8.87 -7.57 -27.15
N PRO A 456 7.81 -7.74 -27.97
CA PRO A 456 7.91 -8.34 -29.31
C PRO A 456 8.89 -7.66 -30.27
N TYR A 457 9.06 -6.35 -30.12
CA TYR A 457 9.90 -5.52 -30.99
C TYR A 457 11.37 -5.56 -30.55
N VAL A 458 11.63 -5.38 -29.25
CA VAL A 458 12.99 -5.32 -28.70
C VAL A 458 13.67 -6.69 -28.68
N LYS A 459 12.91 -7.77 -28.47
CA LYS A 459 13.45 -9.15 -28.44
C LYS A 459 13.41 -9.86 -29.79
N ASP A 460 13.18 -9.12 -30.88
CA ASP A 460 13.15 -9.59 -32.26
C ASP A 460 12.45 -10.95 -32.45
N LEU A 461 11.15 -11.01 -32.13
CA LEU A 461 10.37 -12.22 -32.33
C LEU A 461 10.43 -12.71 -33.80
N PRO A 462 10.45 -14.03 -34.06
CA PRO A 462 10.39 -14.57 -35.42
C PRO A 462 9.18 -14.05 -36.21
N LEU A 463 9.39 -13.64 -37.45
CA LEU A 463 8.35 -13.12 -38.36
C LEU A 463 7.71 -14.20 -39.24
N GLU A 464 7.74 -15.46 -38.79
CA GLU A 464 7.30 -16.61 -39.56
C GLU A 464 5.96 -17.12 -39.03
N VAL A 465 5.13 -17.58 -39.96
CA VAL A 465 3.91 -18.31 -39.67
C VAL A 465 3.93 -19.67 -40.33
N THR A 466 3.29 -20.63 -39.68
CA THR A 466 2.97 -21.92 -40.31
C THR A 466 1.48 -21.92 -40.65
N ILE A 467 1.13 -22.08 -41.93
CA ILE A 467 -0.26 -22.25 -42.35
C ILE A 467 -0.59 -23.73 -42.31
N GLU A 468 -1.51 -24.11 -41.42
CA GLU A 468 -1.93 -25.50 -41.23
C GLU A 468 -3.18 -25.84 -42.03
N LYS A 469 -4.07 -24.85 -42.21
CA LYS A 469 -5.26 -24.98 -43.06
C LYS A 469 -5.46 -23.72 -43.89
N ASP A 470 -5.69 -23.91 -45.18
CA ASP A 470 -6.12 -22.88 -46.13
C ASP A 470 -7.40 -23.38 -46.80
N GLN A 471 -8.53 -22.77 -46.44
CA GLN A 471 -9.86 -23.25 -46.82
C GLN A 471 -10.75 -22.11 -47.29
N THR A 472 -11.66 -22.42 -48.19
CA THR A 472 -12.82 -21.57 -48.50
C THR A 472 -13.87 -21.68 -47.39
N PRO A 473 -14.77 -20.69 -47.24
CA PRO A 473 -15.89 -20.80 -46.29
C PRO A 473 -16.76 -22.05 -46.50
N ILE A 474 -16.94 -22.47 -47.75
CA ILE A 474 -17.70 -23.69 -48.10
C ILE A 474 -17.00 -24.95 -47.54
N GLU A 475 -15.68 -25.06 -47.69
CA GLU A 475 -14.89 -26.18 -47.14
C GLU A 475 -14.86 -26.17 -45.61
N ALA A 476 -14.90 -24.98 -45.00
CA ALA A 476 -15.02 -24.81 -43.55
C ALA A 476 -16.46 -24.99 -43.03
N LEU A 477 -17.44 -25.22 -43.90
CA LEU A 477 -18.87 -25.30 -43.58
C LEU A 477 -19.41 -24.05 -42.87
N MET A 478 -18.93 -22.87 -43.26
CA MET A 478 -19.33 -21.58 -42.68
C MET A 478 -20.04 -20.70 -43.71
N PRO A 479 -21.18 -20.08 -43.36
CA PRO A 479 -21.96 -19.22 -44.27
C PRO A 479 -21.37 -17.80 -44.34
N LEU A 480 -20.09 -17.68 -44.73
CA LEU A 480 -19.38 -16.40 -44.90
C LEU A 480 -19.26 -16.08 -46.39
N PHE A 481 -20.19 -15.29 -46.93
CA PHE A 481 -20.33 -15.03 -48.36
C PHE A 481 -19.35 -13.98 -48.90
N GLN A 482 -18.89 -13.07 -48.04
CA GLN A 482 -17.94 -12.00 -48.38
C GLN A 482 -16.49 -12.38 -48.09
N VAL A 483 -16.27 -13.48 -47.34
CA VAL A 483 -14.96 -14.04 -47.08
C VAL A 483 -14.50 -14.91 -48.25
N LYS A 484 -13.28 -14.69 -48.73
CA LYS A 484 -12.67 -15.50 -49.79
C LYS A 484 -11.93 -16.72 -49.25
N LYS A 485 -11.22 -16.56 -48.14
CA LYS A 485 -10.41 -17.60 -47.51
C LYS A 485 -10.45 -17.49 -45.98
N ILE A 486 -10.35 -18.64 -45.33
CA ILE A 486 -10.12 -18.81 -43.91
C ILE A 486 -8.79 -19.56 -43.76
N LEU A 487 -7.83 -18.92 -43.10
CA LEU A 487 -6.52 -19.50 -42.79
C LEU A 487 -6.49 -19.85 -41.30
N GLN A 488 -6.00 -21.05 -40.97
CA GLN A 488 -5.61 -21.41 -39.62
C GLN A 488 -4.12 -21.70 -39.62
N GLY A 489 -3.40 -21.13 -38.65
CA GLY A 489 -1.97 -21.27 -38.59
C GLY A 489 -1.41 -20.97 -37.21
N LYS A 490 -0.09 -20.94 -37.13
CA LYS A 490 0.67 -20.67 -35.90
C LYS A 490 1.57 -19.47 -36.07
N MET A 491 1.65 -18.65 -35.04
CA MET A 491 2.62 -17.55 -34.89
C MET A 491 3.41 -17.72 -33.58
N THR A 492 4.52 -17.01 -33.44
CA THR A 492 5.36 -17.08 -32.23
C THR A 492 5.14 -15.87 -31.33
N THR A 493 5.06 -16.09 -30.01
CA THR A 493 5.02 -15.06 -28.96
C THR A 493 6.03 -15.37 -27.85
N TRP A 494 6.28 -14.40 -26.97
CA TRP A 494 6.97 -14.62 -25.70
C TRP A 494 5.96 -14.94 -24.62
N ASP A 495 6.02 -16.13 -24.04
CA ASP A 495 5.16 -16.54 -22.93
C ASP A 495 5.90 -16.44 -21.60
N TYR A 496 5.45 -15.52 -20.74
CA TYR A 496 6.02 -15.28 -19.41
C TYR A 496 5.33 -16.08 -18.31
N LEU A 497 4.20 -16.72 -18.61
CA LEU A 497 3.44 -17.46 -17.62
C LEU A 497 4.14 -18.76 -17.25
N ASP A 498 4.28 -19.02 -15.96
CA ASP A 498 4.61 -20.34 -15.45
C ASP A 498 3.39 -21.26 -15.65
N PRO A 499 3.55 -22.44 -16.25
CA PRO A 499 2.40 -23.31 -16.54
C PRO A 499 1.71 -23.82 -15.28
N VAL A 500 2.40 -23.90 -14.14
CA VAL A 500 1.89 -24.42 -12.86
C VAL A 500 1.22 -23.31 -12.05
N THR A 501 1.93 -22.21 -11.78
CA THR A 501 1.40 -21.12 -10.96
C THR A 501 0.51 -20.16 -11.74
N THR A 502 0.61 -20.19 -13.07
CA THR A 502 -0.06 -19.28 -14.00
C THR A 502 0.26 -17.79 -13.78
N ALA A 503 1.18 -17.44 -12.88
CA ALA A 503 1.73 -16.10 -12.74
C ALA A 503 2.95 -15.92 -13.65
N PHE A 504 3.44 -14.68 -13.80
CA PHE A 504 4.72 -14.46 -14.45
C PHE A 504 5.84 -15.16 -13.68
N ARG A 505 6.75 -15.81 -14.42
CA ARG A 505 7.90 -16.49 -13.82
C ARG A 505 8.71 -15.48 -12.97
N PRO A 506 9.07 -15.80 -11.71
CA PRO A 506 9.76 -14.87 -10.81
C PRO A 506 11.11 -14.36 -11.34
N ASN A 507 11.77 -15.10 -12.22
CA ASN A 507 13.02 -14.68 -12.87
C ASN A 507 12.83 -13.68 -14.02
N GLY A 508 11.57 -13.31 -14.36
CA GLY A 508 11.22 -12.43 -15.46
C GLY A 508 11.51 -13.01 -16.85
N GLN A 509 11.83 -14.30 -16.96
CA GLN A 509 12.16 -14.93 -18.23
C GLN A 509 10.89 -15.40 -18.97
N GLY A 510 10.78 -14.96 -20.22
CA GLY A 510 9.80 -15.46 -21.17
C GLY A 510 10.39 -16.61 -21.99
N GLU A 511 9.51 -17.50 -22.47
CA GLU A 511 9.85 -18.60 -23.37
C GLU A 511 9.17 -18.39 -24.73
N LEU A 512 9.83 -18.79 -25.82
CA LEU A 512 9.19 -18.75 -27.14
C LEU A 512 8.08 -19.80 -27.20
N ARG A 513 6.87 -19.37 -27.55
CA ARG A 513 5.71 -20.24 -27.70
C ARG A 513 5.04 -20.03 -29.05
N GLN A 514 4.73 -21.13 -29.72
CA GLN A 514 3.83 -21.10 -30.87
C GLN A 514 2.38 -21.08 -30.39
N ILE A 515 1.62 -20.09 -30.85
CA ILE A 515 0.20 -19.92 -30.58
C ILE A 515 -0.59 -19.94 -31.88
N ASP A 516 -1.83 -20.42 -31.79
CA ASP A 516 -2.69 -20.55 -32.96
C ASP A 516 -3.37 -19.22 -33.29
N PHE A 517 -3.52 -18.97 -34.59
CA PHE A 517 -4.35 -17.90 -35.11
C PHE A 517 -5.39 -18.42 -36.11
N VAL A 518 -6.46 -17.65 -36.26
CA VAL A 518 -7.40 -17.75 -37.38
C VAL A 518 -7.43 -16.42 -38.11
N MET A 519 -7.44 -16.46 -39.44
CA MET A 519 -7.45 -15.28 -40.30
C MET A 519 -8.49 -15.42 -41.40
N THR A 520 -9.21 -14.34 -41.70
CA THR A 520 -10.13 -14.27 -42.84
C THR A 520 -9.65 -13.23 -43.85
N ILE A 521 -9.75 -13.58 -45.13
CA ILE A 521 -9.38 -12.71 -46.24
C ILE A 521 -10.66 -12.32 -46.99
N PRO A 522 -10.93 -11.02 -47.23
CA PRO A 522 -12.13 -10.59 -47.92
C PRO A 522 -12.07 -10.90 -49.42
N ASN A 523 -13.23 -10.95 -50.07
CA ASN A 523 -13.35 -11.13 -51.52
C ASN A 523 -13.01 -9.85 -52.30
N VAL A 524 -11.74 -9.44 -52.23
CA VAL A 524 -11.20 -8.25 -52.90
C VAL A 524 -10.11 -8.62 -53.91
N PRO A 525 -9.87 -7.77 -54.94
CA PRO A 525 -8.78 -8.00 -55.89
C PRO A 525 -7.41 -8.07 -55.21
N LYS A 526 -6.56 -9.02 -55.61
CA LYS A 526 -5.19 -9.21 -55.09
C LYS A 526 -4.27 -7.99 -55.25
N SER A 527 -4.59 -7.08 -56.18
CA SER A 527 -3.85 -5.84 -56.39
C SER A 527 -4.08 -4.79 -55.30
N LYS A 528 -5.08 -4.97 -54.43
CA LYS A 528 -5.36 -4.06 -53.32
C LYS A 528 -4.63 -4.55 -52.07
N LYS A 529 -3.93 -3.63 -51.39
CA LYS A 529 -3.48 -3.87 -50.02
C LYS A 529 -4.70 -3.89 -49.10
N VAL A 530 -4.85 -4.95 -48.32
CA VAL A 530 -6.03 -5.19 -47.49
C VAL A 530 -5.78 -4.65 -46.08
N PRO A 531 -6.64 -3.76 -45.54
CA PRO A 531 -6.59 -3.39 -44.13
C PRO A 531 -6.97 -4.58 -43.24
N VAL A 532 -6.38 -4.66 -42.05
CA VAL A 532 -6.57 -5.80 -41.15
C VAL A 532 -7.14 -5.37 -39.81
N VAL A 533 -8.14 -6.11 -39.33
CA VAL A 533 -8.68 -6.02 -37.98
C VAL A 533 -8.05 -7.11 -37.11
N VAL A 534 -7.37 -6.69 -36.04
CA VAL A 534 -7.03 -7.57 -34.92
C VAL A 534 -8.29 -7.76 -34.08
N PHE A 535 -8.67 -9.03 -33.86
CA PHE A 535 -9.87 -9.38 -33.09
C PHE A 535 -9.51 -10.01 -31.74
N GLY A 536 -10.02 -9.43 -30.65
CA GLY A 536 -9.91 -9.94 -29.28
C GLY A 536 -11.20 -10.62 -28.82
N HIS A 537 -11.11 -11.88 -28.37
CA HIS A 537 -12.27 -12.67 -27.97
C HIS A 537 -12.66 -12.46 -26.49
N GLY A 538 -13.87 -12.90 -26.12
CA GLY A 538 -14.37 -12.82 -24.75
C GLY A 538 -13.87 -13.94 -23.83
N LEU A 539 -14.09 -13.77 -22.53
CA LEU A 539 -13.78 -14.80 -21.53
C LEU A 539 -14.57 -16.10 -21.84
N LEU A 540 -13.95 -17.26 -21.61
CA LEU A 540 -14.53 -18.59 -21.89
C LEU A 540 -14.83 -18.88 -23.38
N THR A 541 -14.31 -18.07 -24.29
CA THR A 541 -14.38 -18.29 -25.74
C THR A 541 -12.97 -18.53 -26.32
N GLU A 542 -12.79 -18.44 -27.63
CA GLU A 542 -11.48 -18.53 -28.26
C GLU A 542 -11.45 -17.79 -29.60
N ARG A 543 -10.30 -17.85 -30.29
CA ARG A 543 -10.00 -17.10 -31.52
C ARG A 543 -11.08 -17.14 -32.61
N ARG A 544 -11.81 -18.26 -32.78
CA ARG A 544 -12.84 -18.37 -33.84
C ARG A 544 -14.15 -17.66 -33.51
N LEU A 545 -14.32 -17.07 -32.32
CA LEU A 545 -15.44 -16.14 -32.06
C LEU A 545 -15.49 -15.02 -33.10
N GLY A 546 -14.34 -14.55 -33.59
CA GLY A 546 -14.28 -13.50 -34.62
C GLY A 546 -14.91 -13.90 -35.95
N LEU A 547 -15.06 -15.20 -36.24
CA LEU A 547 -15.68 -15.66 -37.48
C LEU A 547 -17.16 -15.27 -37.59
N PHE A 548 -17.83 -14.95 -36.47
CA PHE A 548 -19.22 -14.51 -36.45
C PHE A 548 -19.39 -13.07 -36.97
N ILE A 549 -18.35 -12.25 -36.86
CA ILE A 549 -18.36 -10.87 -37.38
C ILE A 549 -17.57 -10.75 -38.69
N ALA A 550 -16.86 -11.81 -39.09
CA ALA A 550 -15.94 -11.79 -40.21
C ALA A 550 -16.61 -11.49 -41.56
N ASP A 551 -17.87 -11.90 -41.76
CA ASP A 551 -18.57 -11.63 -43.01
C ASP A 551 -18.84 -10.12 -43.19
N LYS A 552 -19.27 -9.44 -42.11
CA LYS A 552 -19.47 -7.98 -42.12
C LYS A 552 -18.17 -7.21 -42.30
N LEU A 553 -17.10 -7.66 -41.64
CA LEU A 553 -15.76 -7.09 -41.83
C LEU A 553 -15.31 -7.25 -43.28
N ALA A 554 -15.52 -8.43 -43.86
CA ALA A 554 -15.15 -8.72 -45.23
C ALA A 554 -16.00 -7.95 -46.26
N GLU A 555 -17.30 -7.78 -46.01
CA GLU A 555 -18.20 -6.88 -46.76
C GLU A 555 -17.63 -5.47 -46.81
N SER A 556 -17.05 -5.02 -45.69
CA SER A 556 -16.43 -3.70 -45.54
C SER A 556 -14.97 -3.65 -46.03
N GLY A 557 -14.45 -4.74 -46.60
CA GLY A 557 -13.13 -4.83 -47.21
C GLY A 557 -11.97 -5.08 -46.24
N PHE A 558 -12.25 -5.50 -45.01
CA PHE A 558 -11.24 -5.81 -44.01
C PHE A 558 -10.92 -7.32 -43.97
N ALA A 559 -9.65 -7.64 -43.81
CA ALA A 559 -9.23 -8.93 -43.29
C ALA A 559 -9.35 -8.93 -41.76
N MET A 560 -9.45 -10.11 -41.15
CA MET A 560 -9.44 -10.26 -39.69
C MET A 560 -8.36 -11.26 -39.31
N MET A 561 -7.69 -11.04 -38.18
CA MET A 561 -6.84 -12.05 -37.53
C MET A 561 -7.15 -12.09 -36.03
N ALA A 562 -7.31 -13.30 -35.48
CA ALA A 562 -7.55 -13.53 -34.05
C ALA A 562 -6.62 -14.62 -33.52
N ILE A 563 -6.22 -14.51 -32.26
CA ILE A 563 -5.41 -15.48 -31.52
C ILE A 563 -6.15 -15.93 -30.26
N ASP A 564 -5.75 -17.05 -29.68
CA ASP A 564 -6.21 -17.42 -28.34
C ASP A 564 -5.49 -16.55 -27.31
N PHE A 565 -6.25 -15.89 -26.44
CA PHE A 565 -5.69 -15.30 -25.22
C PHE A 565 -5.12 -16.39 -24.31
N PRO A 566 -4.23 -16.04 -23.37
CA PRO A 566 -3.69 -16.97 -22.38
C PRO A 566 -4.78 -17.81 -21.74
N LEU A 567 -4.50 -19.10 -21.50
CA LEU A 567 -5.41 -20.04 -20.85
C LEU A 567 -6.73 -20.33 -21.58
N HIS A 568 -6.90 -19.85 -22.82
CA HIS A 568 -8.06 -20.15 -23.66
C HIS A 568 -7.69 -21.07 -24.83
N GLY A 569 -8.68 -21.73 -25.43
CA GLY A 569 -8.53 -22.53 -26.64
C GLY A 569 -7.44 -23.61 -26.52
N GLU A 570 -6.40 -23.55 -27.35
CA GLU A 570 -5.29 -24.51 -27.28
C GLU A 570 -4.26 -24.20 -26.18
N ARG A 571 -4.40 -23.06 -25.50
CA ARG A 571 -3.51 -22.61 -24.41
C ARG A 571 -4.02 -22.94 -23.01
N SER A 572 -5.12 -23.67 -22.94
CA SER A 572 -5.80 -24.14 -21.74
C SER A 572 -4.92 -24.91 -20.77
N VAL A 573 -5.23 -24.82 -19.48
CA VAL A 573 -4.57 -25.56 -18.39
C VAL A 573 -5.60 -26.29 -17.52
N CYS A 574 -5.29 -27.50 -17.06
CA CYS A 574 -6.19 -28.29 -16.22
C CYS A 574 -5.86 -28.04 -14.76
N SER A 575 -6.88 -28.05 -13.90
CA SER A 575 -6.71 -27.96 -12.45
C SER A 575 -6.91 -29.27 -11.72
N ALA A 576 -7.73 -30.15 -12.27
CA ALA A 576 -7.99 -31.48 -11.78
C ALA A 576 -8.30 -32.44 -12.94
N ASP A 577 -8.28 -33.74 -12.68
CA ASP A 577 -8.64 -34.78 -13.67
C ASP A 577 -10.05 -34.56 -14.27
N SER A 578 -10.96 -33.96 -13.50
CA SER A 578 -12.32 -33.61 -13.97
C SER A 578 -12.34 -32.60 -15.11
N ASP A 579 -11.26 -31.85 -15.31
CA ASP A 579 -11.13 -30.85 -16.36
C ASP A 579 -10.70 -31.49 -17.70
N CYS A 580 -10.43 -32.80 -17.69
CA CYS A 580 -9.91 -33.55 -18.83
C CYS A 580 -10.96 -34.51 -19.41
N GLU A 581 -11.05 -34.59 -20.73
CA GLU A 581 -12.07 -35.40 -21.40
C GLU A 581 -11.73 -36.91 -21.38
N GLY A 582 -12.76 -37.74 -21.31
CA GLY A 582 -12.64 -39.17 -21.59
C GLY A 582 -11.76 -39.94 -20.59
N GLY A 583 -11.71 -39.51 -19.33
CA GLY A 583 -10.91 -40.15 -18.27
C GLY A 583 -9.40 -39.92 -18.41
N ALA A 584 -9.01 -38.85 -19.10
CA ALA A 584 -7.66 -38.31 -19.04
C ALA A 584 -7.36 -37.73 -17.65
N VAL A 585 -6.08 -37.65 -17.30
CA VAL A 585 -5.60 -37.09 -16.03
C VAL A 585 -4.96 -35.74 -16.28
N CYS A 586 -5.04 -34.86 -15.28
CA CYS A 586 -4.32 -33.61 -15.27
C CYS A 586 -2.86 -33.87 -14.88
N ALA A 587 -1.95 -33.72 -15.85
CA ALA A 587 -0.54 -33.94 -15.61
C ALA A 587 0.08 -32.77 -14.81
N ALA A 588 1.29 -32.99 -14.27
CA ALA A 588 2.01 -32.00 -13.48
C ALA A 588 2.30 -30.68 -14.23
N ASP A 589 2.42 -30.75 -15.56
CA ASP A 589 2.56 -29.58 -16.44
C ASP A 589 1.22 -28.93 -16.81
N ARG A 590 0.13 -29.32 -16.13
CA ARG A 590 -1.22 -28.79 -16.30
C ARG A 590 -1.81 -29.03 -17.68
N THR A 591 -1.32 -30.06 -18.37
CA THR A 591 -1.93 -30.57 -19.61
C THR A 591 -2.79 -31.80 -19.35
N CYS A 592 -3.90 -31.93 -20.05
CA CYS A 592 -4.69 -33.17 -20.03
C CYS A 592 -3.94 -34.27 -20.78
N ARG A 593 -3.74 -35.43 -20.13
CA ARG A 593 -3.04 -36.57 -20.72
C ARG A 593 -3.78 -37.89 -20.52
N LYS A 594 -3.79 -38.71 -21.57
CA LYS A 594 -4.34 -40.08 -21.53
C LYS A 594 -3.30 -41.06 -22.08
N GLY A 595 -2.84 -41.98 -21.23
CA GLY A 595 -1.78 -42.92 -21.61
C GLY A 595 -0.48 -42.26 -22.07
N GLY A 596 -0.17 -41.06 -21.55
CA GLY A 596 1.03 -40.29 -21.91
C GLY A 596 0.89 -39.37 -23.13
N GLN A 597 -0.22 -39.42 -23.87
CA GLN A 597 -0.50 -38.52 -25.00
C GLN A 597 -1.36 -37.33 -24.58
N LYS A 598 -1.21 -36.17 -25.26
CA LYS A 598 -2.09 -35.01 -25.08
C LYS A 598 -3.54 -35.43 -25.35
N ALA A 599 -4.41 -35.13 -24.40
CA ALA A 599 -5.85 -35.35 -24.47
C ALA A 599 -6.56 -33.99 -24.44
N ASP A 600 -7.81 -34.00 -24.91
CA ASP A 600 -8.64 -32.82 -24.92
C ASP A 600 -9.15 -32.48 -23.51
N PHE A 601 -9.43 -31.20 -23.32
CA PHE A 601 -10.10 -30.70 -22.13
C PHE A 601 -11.58 -31.05 -22.18
N ALA A 602 -12.15 -31.43 -21.04
CA ALA A 602 -13.60 -31.37 -20.88
C ALA A 602 -14.04 -29.92 -21.11
N ARG A 603 -15.26 -29.66 -21.61
CA ARG A 603 -15.78 -28.28 -21.65
C ARG A 603 -15.77 -27.71 -20.23
N ILE A 604 -14.77 -26.90 -19.89
CA ILE A 604 -14.67 -26.21 -18.60
C ILE A 604 -15.53 -24.95 -18.73
N SER A 605 -16.79 -25.09 -18.36
CA SER A 605 -17.75 -23.99 -18.40
C SER A 605 -17.70 -23.10 -17.16
N ALA A 606 -16.81 -23.35 -16.19
CA ALA A 606 -16.95 -22.77 -14.86
C ALA A 606 -15.77 -21.96 -14.33
N ILE A 607 -15.99 -20.66 -14.10
CA ILE A 607 -15.13 -19.82 -13.23
C ILE A 607 -15.33 -20.30 -11.79
N LYS A 608 -14.24 -20.44 -11.05
CA LYS A 608 -14.25 -20.96 -9.67
C LYS A 608 -13.67 -19.95 -8.68
N PHE A 609 -14.21 -19.96 -7.47
CA PHE A 609 -13.62 -19.32 -6.30
C PHE A 609 -13.88 -20.22 -5.08
N GLY A 610 -12.85 -20.89 -4.56
CA GLY A 610 -13.03 -22.01 -3.64
C GLY A 610 -13.85 -23.15 -4.28
N ASP A 611 -14.81 -23.68 -3.53
CA ASP A 611 -15.73 -24.75 -3.97
C ASP A 611 -16.89 -24.23 -4.84
N THR A 612 -17.05 -22.91 -4.95
CA THR A 612 -18.10 -22.28 -5.76
C THR A 612 -17.70 -22.21 -7.22
N SER A 613 -18.67 -22.48 -8.11
CA SER A 613 -18.47 -22.37 -9.55
C SER A 613 -19.72 -21.82 -10.26
N ILE A 614 -19.55 -21.01 -11.31
CA ILE A 614 -20.66 -20.63 -12.20
C ILE A 614 -20.44 -21.22 -13.57
N ASN A 615 -21.40 -22.00 -14.05
CA ASN A 615 -21.41 -22.41 -15.46
C ASN A 615 -21.89 -21.23 -16.30
N PHE A 616 -21.06 -20.75 -17.21
CA PHE A 616 -21.56 -19.88 -18.26
C PHE A 616 -22.48 -20.70 -19.17
N PRO A 617 -23.67 -20.18 -19.53
CA PRO A 617 -24.49 -20.85 -20.52
C PRO A 617 -23.64 -21.03 -21.77
N SER A 618 -23.48 -22.29 -22.21
CA SER A 618 -22.96 -22.57 -23.54
C SER A 618 -23.81 -21.74 -24.49
N PHE A 619 -23.25 -20.72 -25.13
CA PHE A 619 -23.95 -19.92 -26.13
C PHE A 619 -24.71 -20.90 -27.05
N GLY A 620 -26.03 -20.87 -27.10
CA GLY A 620 -26.81 -22.06 -27.50
C GLY A 620 -26.79 -22.34 -29.01
N GLY A 621 -25.71 -22.94 -29.55
CA GLY A 621 -25.63 -23.30 -30.98
C GLY A 621 -24.39 -24.07 -31.44
N TRP A 622 -23.38 -24.25 -30.58
CA TRP A 622 -22.07 -24.80 -30.95
C TRP A 622 -22.10 -26.33 -31.02
N GLY A 623 -22.27 -26.86 -32.23
CA GLY A 623 -22.26 -28.28 -32.55
C GLY A 623 -20.98 -29.02 -32.12
N LYS A 624 -20.99 -30.35 -32.26
CA LYS A 624 -19.80 -31.19 -32.06
C LYS A 624 -18.75 -30.84 -33.12
N GLY A 625 -17.77 -30.02 -32.77
CA GLY A 625 -16.73 -29.53 -33.70
C GLY A 625 -16.27 -28.10 -33.44
N THR A 626 -16.92 -27.37 -32.53
CA THR A 626 -16.49 -26.05 -32.06
C THR A 626 -15.81 -26.11 -30.67
N PRO A 627 -14.79 -25.28 -30.43
CA PRO A 627 -13.66 -25.53 -29.52
C PRO A 627 -13.90 -25.51 -28.01
N ILE A 628 -12.91 -26.11 -27.36
CA ILE A 628 -12.56 -26.16 -25.94
C ILE A 628 -12.83 -24.83 -25.20
N CYS A 629 -13.82 -24.84 -24.29
CA CYS A 629 -14.09 -23.79 -23.30
C CYS A 629 -13.23 -24.03 -22.06
N THR A 630 -12.33 -23.11 -21.71
CA THR A 630 -11.32 -23.33 -20.64
C THR A 630 -10.81 -22.09 -19.94
N GLY A 631 -11.06 -20.89 -20.48
CA GLY A 631 -10.59 -19.61 -19.94
C GLY A 631 -11.01 -19.25 -18.52
N ALA A 632 -11.60 -20.18 -17.78
CA ALA A 632 -12.00 -20.04 -16.40
C ALA A 632 -10.84 -19.64 -15.49
N LYS A 633 -9.65 -20.21 -15.72
CA LYS A 633 -8.44 -19.87 -14.96
C LYS A 633 -7.87 -18.49 -15.29
N TYR A 634 -8.34 -17.84 -16.34
CA TYR A 634 -7.95 -16.46 -16.64
C TYR A 634 -8.37 -15.49 -15.54
N VAL A 635 -9.53 -15.73 -14.91
CA VAL A 635 -9.99 -14.98 -13.73
C VAL A 635 -9.74 -15.86 -12.51
N ASP A 636 -8.60 -15.65 -11.83
CA ASP A 636 -8.26 -16.35 -10.60
C ASP A 636 -8.40 -15.41 -9.40
N LEU A 637 -9.54 -15.50 -8.71
CA LEU A 637 -9.85 -14.66 -7.56
C LEU A 637 -9.09 -15.11 -6.29
N GLU A 638 -8.49 -16.31 -6.30
CA GLU A 638 -7.62 -16.78 -5.22
C GLU A 638 -6.17 -16.29 -5.44
N HIS A 639 -5.73 -16.24 -6.70
CA HIS A 639 -4.38 -15.84 -7.10
C HIS A 639 -4.44 -14.58 -7.98
N MET A 640 -4.84 -13.45 -7.39
CA MET A 640 -5.08 -12.21 -8.13
C MET A 640 -3.83 -11.66 -8.87
N VAL A 641 -2.64 -11.96 -8.36
CA VAL A 641 -1.37 -11.64 -9.02
C VAL A 641 -1.26 -12.38 -10.36
N ALA A 642 -1.60 -13.67 -10.40
CA ALA A 642 -1.68 -14.44 -11.64
C ALA A 642 -2.76 -13.89 -12.58
N ALA A 643 -3.94 -13.54 -12.06
CA ALA A 643 -5.01 -12.94 -12.85
C ALA A 643 -4.59 -11.64 -13.56
N ARG A 644 -3.86 -10.75 -12.87
CA ARG A 644 -3.23 -9.56 -13.46
C ARG A 644 -2.24 -9.95 -14.55
N ASP A 645 -1.39 -10.94 -14.28
CA ASP A 645 -0.38 -11.41 -15.22
C ASP A 645 -0.97 -12.05 -16.49
N HIS A 646 -2.17 -12.65 -16.42
CA HIS A 646 -2.91 -13.11 -17.60
C HIS A 646 -3.28 -11.95 -18.54
N LEU A 647 -3.70 -10.81 -17.99
CA LEU A 647 -3.95 -9.58 -18.76
C LEU A 647 -2.64 -9.05 -19.36
N ARG A 648 -1.57 -8.97 -18.57
CA ARG A 648 -0.24 -8.57 -19.06
C ARG A 648 0.25 -9.44 -20.22
N GLN A 649 0.12 -10.76 -20.12
CA GLN A 649 0.48 -11.69 -21.20
C GLN A 649 -0.36 -11.44 -22.46
N THR A 650 -1.64 -11.11 -22.30
CA THR A 650 -2.52 -10.79 -23.44
C THR A 650 -2.03 -9.57 -24.21
N LEU A 651 -1.54 -8.53 -23.53
CA LEU A 651 -0.95 -7.36 -24.18
C LEU A 651 0.30 -7.72 -24.99
N VAL A 652 1.18 -8.57 -24.45
CA VAL A 652 2.37 -9.08 -25.16
C VAL A 652 1.95 -9.82 -26.44
N ASP A 653 0.93 -10.67 -26.34
CA ASP A 653 0.46 -11.49 -27.45
C ASP A 653 -0.21 -10.66 -28.56
N ILE A 654 -1.03 -9.67 -28.21
CA ILE A 654 -1.63 -8.74 -29.17
C ILE A 654 -0.54 -7.91 -29.85
N SER A 655 0.46 -7.43 -29.09
CA SER A 655 1.59 -6.70 -29.67
C SER A 655 2.40 -7.55 -30.66
N ALA A 656 2.65 -8.83 -30.33
CA ALA A 656 3.31 -9.77 -31.25
C ALA A 656 2.51 -9.96 -32.54
N GLN A 657 1.17 -10.02 -32.43
CA GLN A 657 0.27 -10.15 -33.57
C GLN A 657 0.32 -8.90 -34.47
N VAL A 658 0.27 -7.70 -33.89
CA VAL A 658 0.38 -6.44 -34.63
C VAL A 658 1.73 -6.33 -35.34
N ARG A 659 2.82 -6.65 -34.63
CA ARG A 659 4.18 -6.66 -35.22
C ARG A 659 4.24 -7.59 -36.42
N LEU A 660 3.73 -8.82 -36.28
CA LEU A 660 3.71 -9.81 -37.35
C LEU A 660 2.90 -9.33 -38.57
N LEU A 661 1.69 -8.79 -38.34
CA LEU A 661 0.83 -8.25 -39.40
C LEU A 661 1.50 -7.13 -40.20
N ARG A 662 2.31 -6.31 -39.54
CA ARG A 662 2.98 -5.16 -40.17
C ARG A 662 4.29 -5.52 -40.88
N LYS A 663 5.03 -6.50 -40.36
CA LYS A 663 6.42 -6.76 -40.78
C LYS A 663 6.58 -7.96 -41.71
N MET A 664 5.74 -8.98 -41.59
CA MET A 664 5.82 -10.16 -42.46
C MET A 664 5.32 -9.84 -43.87
N ASP A 665 5.97 -10.38 -44.91
CA ASP A 665 5.37 -10.44 -46.25
C ASP A 665 4.30 -11.54 -46.32
N TRP A 666 3.04 -11.13 -46.20
CA TRP A 666 1.89 -12.03 -46.23
C TRP A 666 1.51 -12.55 -47.63
N THR A 667 2.14 -12.06 -48.71
CA THR A 667 1.74 -12.40 -50.09
C THR A 667 1.78 -13.90 -50.36
N GLY A 668 2.82 -14.59 -49.87
CA GLY A 668 2.92 -16.04 -50.01
C GLY A 668 1.88 -16.79 -49.16
N ALA A 669 1.77 -16.44 -47.88
CA ALA A 669 0.92 -17.12 -46.91
C ALA A 669 -0.59 -17.00 -47.22
N THR A 670 -1.02 -15.90 -47.85
CA THR A 670 -2.43 -15.67 -48.19
C THR A 670 -2.79 -16.20 -49.58
N GLY A 671 -1.83 -16.63 -50.39
CA GLY A 671 -2.05 -16.98 -51.79
C GLY A 671 -2.19 -15.76 -52.71
N GLY A 672 -1.50 -14.66 -52.38
CA GLY A 672 -1.28 -13.51 -53.26
C GLY A 672 -1.94 -12.20 -52.80
N TRP A 673 -2.54 -12.14 -51.61
CA TRP A 673 -3.01 -10.89 -51.01
C TRP A 673 -1.94 -10.30 -50.08
N SER A 674 -1.72 -9.00 -50.18
CA SER A 674 -0.83 -8.27 -49.27
C SER A 674 -1.65 -7.42 -48.28
N PHE A 675 -1.15 -7.25 -47.05
CA PHE A 675 -1.76 -6.36 -46.07
C PHE A 675 -1.20 -4.94 -46.14
N ASP A 676 -1.99 -3.97 -45.68
CA ASP A 676 -1.57 -2.58 -45.50
C ASP A 676 -1.02 -2.40 -44.07
N PRO A 677 0.31 -2.28 -43.88
CA PRO A 677 0.92 -2.20 -42.54
C PRO A 677 0.56 -0.90 -41.79
N GLU A 678 -0.02 0.08 -42.49
CA GLU A 678 -0.45 1.36 -41.91
C GLU A 678 -1.95 1.37 -41.58
N LYS A 679 -2.69 0.28 -41.84
CA LYS A 679 -4.13 0.17 -41.60
C LYS A 679 -4.46 -1.08 -40.80
N VAL A 680 -3.96 -1.06 -39.56
CA VAL A 680 -4.31 -2.03 -38.52
C VAL A 680 -5.37 -1.40 -37.60
N TYR A 681 -6.45 -2.15 -37.39
CA TYR A 681 -7.59 -1.76 -36.56
C TYR A 681 -7.83 -2.82 -35.49
N TYR A 682 -8.60 -2.47 -34.46
CA TYR A 682 -8.93 -3.39 -33.38
C TYR A 682 -10.45 -3.51 -33.19
N VAL A 683 -10.92 -4.73 -32.99
CA VAL A 683 -12.28 -5.01 -32.52
C VAL A 683 -12.20 -6.03 -31.40
N GLY A 684 -12.69 -5.70 -30.22
CA GLY A 684 -12.71 -6.61 -29.07
C GLY A 684 -14.11 -6.76 -28.50
N ILE A 685 -14.47 -7.98 -28.11
CA ILE A 685 -15.73 -8.28 -27.41
C ILE A 685 -15.40 -8.70 -25.98
N SER A 686 -16.11 -8.14 -24.99
CA SER A 686 -16.00 -8.51 -23.58
C SER A 686 -14.56 -8.36 -23.07
N LEU A 687 -13.89 -9.44 -22.65
CA LEU A 687 -12.46 -9.47 -22.30
C LEU A 687 -11.57 -8.84 -23.40
N GLY A 688 -11.90 -9.04 -24.68
CA GLY A 688 -11.24 -8.36 -25.80
C GLY A 688 -11.49 -6.85 -25.80
N GLY A 689 -12.64 -6.38 -25.35
CA GLY A 689 -12.94 -4.96 -25.16
C GLY A 689 -12.17 -4.36 -23.97
N ILE A 690 -11.98 -5.11 -22.89
CA ILE A 690 -11.17 -4.74 -21.71
C ILE A 690 -9.70 -4.58 -22.11
N THR A 691 -9.08 -5.66 -22.61
CA THR A 691 -7.67 -5.65 -23.05
C THR A 691 -7.41 -4.70 -24.23
N GLY A 692 -8.42 -4.49 -25.08
CA GLY A 692 -8.36 -3.48 -26.14
C GLY A 692 -8.30 -2.05 -25.61
N ALA A 693 -8.96 -1.76 -24.49
CA ALA A 693 -8.86 -0.46 -23.82
C ALA A 693 -7.43 -0.23 -23.29
N ASP A 694 -6.80 -1.26 -22.74
CA ASP A 694 -5.42 -1.20 -22.26
C ASP A 694 -4.44 -0.97 -23.42
N MET A 695 -4.59 -1.73 -24.51
CA MET A 695 -3.79 -1.56 -25.74
C MET A 695 -3.94 -0.18 -26.38
N SER A 696 -5.09 0.48 -26.17
CA SER A 696 -5.29 1.85 -26.65
C SER A 696 -4.32 2.85 -26.01
N ALA A 697 -3.79 2.55 -24.82
CA ALA A 697 -2.79 3.39 -24.19
C ALA A 697 -1.45 3.32 -24.93
N VAL A 698 -0.98 2.13 -25.33
CA VAL A 698 0.45 1.90 -25.64
C VAL A 698 0.77 1.59 -27.11
N ASP A 699 -0.14 1.03 -27.90
CA ASP A 699 0.20 0.64 -29.27
C ASP A 699 -0.10 1.78 -30.27
N PRO A 700 0.92 2.39 -30.90
CA PRO A 700 0.76 3.51 -31.83
C PRO A 700 0.12 3.11 -33.17
N HIS A 701 0.01 1.82 -33.50
CA HIS A 701 -0.41 1.35 -34.82
C HIS A 701 -1.93 1.26 -34.99
N PHE A 702 -2.68 1.19 -33.89
CA PHE A 702 -4.13 1.21 -33.94
C PHE A 702 -4.64 2.62 -34.21
N LYS A 703 -5.35 2.79 -35.33
CA LYS A 703 -6.01 4.06 -35.69
C LYS A 703 -7.45 4.13 -35.19
N ARG A 704 -8.16 3.00 -35.22
CA ARG A 704 -9.54 2.86 -34.77
C ARG A 704 -9.70 1.59 -33.98
N MET A 705 -10.35 1.68 -32.82
CA MET A 705 -10.58 0.55 -31.93
C MET A 705 -12.03 0.53 -31.48
N LEU A 706 -12.71 -0.58 -31.73
CA LEU A 706 -14.06 -0.82 -31.23
C LEU A 706 -14.01 -1.77 -30.03
N LEU A 707 -14.56 -1.30 -28.92
CA LEU A 707 -14.59 -1.98 -27.63
C LEU A 707 -16.05 -2.33 -27.34
N ASN A 708 -16.46 -3.54 -27.74
CA ASN A 708 -17.81 -4.05 -27.57
C ASN A 708 -17.96 -4.71 -26.20
N VAL A 709 -18.95 -4.27 -25.44
CA VAL A 709 -19.31 -4.76 -24.09
C VAL A 709 -18.12 -4.90 -23.13
N GLY A 710 -17.09 -4.07 -23.32
CA GLY A 710 -15.96 -3.93 -22.40
C GLY A 710 -16.31 -3.05 -21.20
N GLY A 711 -15.54 -3.16 -20.13
CA GLY A 711 -15.73 -2.35 -18.93
C GLY A 711 -14.42 -2.11 -18.18
N GLY A 712 -14.41 -1.10 -17.32
CA GLY A 712 -13.29 -0.79 -16.42
C GLY A 712 -13.73 -0.68 -14.96
N GLY A 713 -12.76 -0.57 -14.05
CA GLY A 713 -12.96 -0.76 -12.62
C GLY A 713 -13.22 -2.24 -12.39
N ILE A 714 -12.20 -3.08 -12.57
CA ILE A 714 -12.31 -4.55 -12.60
C ILE A 714 -12.93 -5.06 -11.30
N ILE A 715 -12.54 -4.50 -10.15
CA ILE A 715 -13.08 -4.89 -8.85
C ILE A 715 -14.57 -4.55 -8.77
N GLU A 716 -14.98 -3.32 -9.09
CA GLU A 716 -16.40 -2.96 -9.10
C GLU A 716 -17.17 -3.69 -10.21
N LEU A 717 -16.56 -4.00 -11.35
CA LEU A 717 -17.17 -4.79 -12.42
C LEU A 717 -17.55 -6.16 -11.86
N LEU A 718 -16.63 -6.82 -11.17
CA LEU A 718 -16.90 -8.08 -10.49
C LEU A 718 -18.01 -7.91 -9.46
N GLU A 719 -18.01 -6.86 -8.64
CA GLU A 719 -19.06 -6.61 -7.62
C GLU A 719 -20.45 -6.37 -8.19
N ASP A 720 -20.53 -5.54 -9.22
CA ASP A 720 -21.76 -5.07 -9.85
C ASP A 720 -22.36 -6.13 -10.78
N SER A 721 -21.54 -7.08 -11.26
CA SER A 721 -21.96 -8.11 -12.21
C SER A 721 -22.94 -9.10 -11.57
N ALA A 722 -24.09 -9.30 -12.22
CA ALA A 722 -25.06 -10.32 -11.80
C ALA A 722 -24.49 -11.75 -11.95
N THR A 723 -23.55 -11.95 -12.88
CA THR A 723 -22.94 -13.25 -13.18
C THR A 723 -21.65 -13.46 -12.39
N LEU A 724 -20.65 -12.59 -12.58
CA LEU A 724 -19.33 -12.73 -11.96
C LEU A 724 -19.37 -12.40 -10.46
N GLY A 725 -20.19 -11.43 -10.06
CA GLY A 725 -20.34 -11.03 -8.67
C GLY A 725 -20.99 -12.09 -7.80
N ALA A 726 -21.85 -12.93 -8.37
CA ALA A 726 -22.42 -14.06 -7.65
C ALA A 726 -21.33 -15.07 -7.22
N VAL A 727 -20.37 -15.37 -8.11
CA VAL A 727 -19.23 -16.28 -7.81
C VAL A 727 -18.34 -15.69 -6.74
N MET A 728 -17.91 -14.43 -6.93
CA MET A 728 -17.03 -13.77 -5.98
C MET A 728 -17.68 -13.69 -4.60
N LYS A 729 -18.92 -13.19 -4.51
CA LYS A 729 -19.64 -13.04 -3.24
C LYS A 729 -19.84 -14.39 -2.54
N GLN A 730 -20.17 -15.44 -3.28
CA GLN A 730 -20.37 -16.76 -2.67
C GLN A 730 -19.04 -17.40 -2.24
N GLY A 731 -17.99 -17.38 -3.06
CA GLY A 731 -16.70 -17.93 -2.63
C GLY A 731 -16.04 -17.12 -1.51
N LEU A 732 -16.35 -15.82 -1.36
CA LEU A 732 -15.95 -15.03 -0.20
C LEU A 732 -16.63 -15.56 1.06
N LYS A 733 -17.94 -15.83 0.99
CA LYS A 733 -18.71 -16.45 2.09
C LYS A 733 -18.17 -17.84 2.44
N ASP A 734 -17.80 -18.65 1.46
CA ASP A 734 -17.22 -19.97 1.68
C ASP A 734 -15.87 -19.88 2.44
N LYS A 735 -15.15 -18.77 2.28
CA LYS A 735 -13.93 -18.45 3.04
C LYS A 735 -14.19 -17.69 4.35
N GLY A 736 -15.45 -17.54 4.77
CA GLY A 736 -15.84 -16.85 6.00
C GLY A 736 -15.82 -15.32 5.93
N ILE A 737 -15.72 -14.74 4.73
CA ILE A 737 -15.73 -13.29 4.51
C ILE A 737 -17.13 -12.87 4.11
N THR A 738 -17.74 -11.97 4.88
CA THR A 738 -19.03 -11.36 4.53
C THR A 738 -18.79 -10.29 3.45
N PRO A 739 -19.34 -10.45 2.22
CA PRO A 739 -19.06 -9.54 1.11
C PRO A 739 -19.94 -8.28 1.16
N GLU A 740 -19.78 -7.50 2.22
CA GLU A 740 -20.55 -6.29 2.50
C GLU A 740 -19.61 -5.11 2.79
N ARG A 741 -19.94 -3.95 2.24
CA ARG A 741 -19.16 -2.71 2.47
C ARG A 741 -19.10 -2.37 3.96
N GLY A 742 -17.93 -1.95 4.42
CA GLY A 742 -17.64 -1.69 5.83
C GLY A 742 -17.27 -2.93 6.65
N VAL A 743 -17.32 -4.14 6.08
CA VAL A 743 -16.73 -5.35 6.70
C VAL A 743 -15.21 -5.32 6.49
N PRO A 744 -14.39 -5.37 7.54
CA PRO A 744 -12.93 -5.20 7.44
C PRO A 744 -12.23 -6.13 6.47
N GLU A 745 -12.56 -7.42 6.53
CA GLU A 745 -11.96 -8.46 5.70
C GLU A 745 -12.35 -8.25 4.23
N TYR A 746 -13.57 -7.78 3.97
CA TYR A 746 -14.04 -7.47 2.63
C TYR A 746 -13.37 -6.22 2.05
N GLU A 747 -13.29 -5.13 2.82
CA GLU A 747 -12.61 -3.91 2.36
C GLU A 747 -11.12 -4.16 2.12
N THR A 748 -10.48 -4.98 2.96
CA THR A 748 -9.09 -5.42 2.75
C THR A 748 -8.94 -6.19 1.44
N PHE A 749 -9.83 -7.15 1.17
CA PHE A 749 -9.85 -7.90 -0.09
C PHE A 749 -10.03 -6.96 -1.30
N ARG A 750 -11.01 -6.05 -1.25
CA ARG A 750 -11.27 -5.08 -2.33
C ARG A 750 -10.05 -4.21 -2.58
N ASN A 751 -9.48 -3.60 -1.54
CA ASN A 751 -8.34 -2.69 -1.67
C ASN A 751 -7.09 -3.40 -2.19
N ALA A 752 -6.79 -4.61 -1.71
CA ALA A 752 -5.72 -5.42 -2.27
C ALA A 752 -5.96 -5.72 -3.75
N GLY A 753 -7.21 -6.04 -4.11
CA GLY A 753 -7.62 -6.26 -5.50
C GLY A 753 -7.35 -5.06 -6.40
N HIS A 754 -7.78 -3.86 -6.00
CA HIS A 754 -7.51 -2.62 -6.72
C HIS A 754 -6.02 -2.43 -6.98
N TRP A 755 -5.22 -2.55 -5.91
CA TRP A 755 -3.78 -2.33 -5.98
C TRP A 755 -3.10 -3.26 -6.99
N ILE A 756 -3.47 -4.55 -6.99
CA ILE A 756 -2.92 -5.54 -7.92
C ILE A 756 -3.33 -5.23 -9.36
N VAL A 757 -4.62 -5.02 -9.62
CA VAL A 757 -5.14 -4.98 -10.99
C VAL A 757 -5.06 -3.61 -11.65
N ASP A 758 -4.76 -2.54 -10.90
CA ASP A 758 -4.69 -1.17 -11.42
C ASP A 758 -3.87 -1.03 -12.69
N GLU A 759 -2.74 -1.74 -12.77
CA GLU A 759 -1.86 -1.70 -13.93
C GLU A 759 -2.52 -2.19 -15.23
N VAL A 760 -3.50 -3.08 -15.12
CA VAL A 760 -4.24 -3.70 -16.23
C VAL A 760 -5.74 -3.38 -16.14
N ASP A 761 -6.10 -2.31 -15.44
CA ASP A 761 -7.48 -1.83 -15.37
C ASP A 761 -7.70 -0.75 -16.43
N PRO A 762 -8.67 -0.93 -17.34
CA PRO A 762 -9.00 0.05 -18.37
C PRO A 762 -9.20 1.47 -17.88
N VAL A 763 -9.68 1.70 -16.65
CA VAL A 763 -9.90 3.08 -16.15
C VAL A 763 -8.59 3.87 -16.01
N ASN A 764 -7.46 3.19 -15.79
CA ASN A 764 -6.14 3.82 -15.71
C ASN A 764 -5.53 4.05 -17.11
N LEU A 765 -5.88 3.22 -18.10
CA LEU A 765 -5.19 3.19 -19.39
C LEU A 765 -5.95 3.87 -20.53
N ILE A 766 -7.28 3.70 -20.61
CA ILE A 766 -8.07 4.29 -21.68
C ILE A 766 -7.96 5.82 -21.81
N PRO A 767 -7.71 6.62 -20.74
CA PRO A 767 -7.51 8.05 -20.90
C PRO A 767 -6.33 8.39 -21.83
N TYR A 768 -5.29 7.55 -21.89
CA TYR A 768 -4.12 7.75 -22.75
C TYR A 768 -4.40 7.48 -24.23
N GLY A 769 -5.40 6.64 -24.55
CA GLY A 769 -5.79 6.37 -25.93
C GLY A 769 -6.48 7.55 -26.62
N ASN A 770 -7.15 8.41 -25.85
CA ASN A 770 -7.83 9.62 -26.32
C ASN A 770 -7.11 10.93 -25.91
N ALA A 771 -5.96 10.83 -25.22
CA ALA A 771 -5.21 11.97 -24.76
C ALA A 771 -4.66 12.83 -25.91
N ALA A 772 -4.30 14.08 -25.60
CA ALA A 772 -3.56 14.93 -26.52
C ALA A 772 -2.26 14.23 -27.01
N PRO A 773 -1.75 14.58 -28.22
CA PRO A 773 -0.57 13.94 -28.77
C PRO A 773 0.58 13.88 -27.75
N ARG A 774 1.11 12.69 -27.51
CA ARG A 774 2.12 12.43 -26.46
C ARG A 774 3.41 11.84 -27.04
N PRO A 775 4.59 12.19 -26.51
CA PRO A 775 5.83 11.55 -26.96
C PRO A 775 5.86 10.07 -26.56
N TYR A 776 6.50 9.25 -27.39
CA TYR A 776 6.88 7.87 -27.07
C TYR A 776 8.16 7.51 -27.83
N VAL A 777 8.90 6.52 -27.34
CA VAL A 777 10.02 5.95 -28.08
C VAL A 777 9.49 4.80 -28.92
N ASP A 778 9.71 4.86 -30.22
CA ASP A 778 9.27 3.83 -31.13
C ASP A 778 10.10 2.56 -30.93
N ALA A 779 9.43 1.48 -30.53
CA ALA A 779 10.06 0.21 -30.17
C ALA A 779 10.87 -0.42 -31.32
N GLU A 780 10.60 -0.04 -32.57
CA GLU A 780 11.26 -0.60 -33.76
C GLU A 780 12.50 0.20 -34.15
N THR A 781 12.43 1.52 -34.04
CA THR A 781 13.44 2.45 -34.57
C THR A 781 14.29 3.09 -33.47
N GLY A 782 13.82 3.08 -32.23
CA GLY A 782 14.41 3.82 -31.11
C GLY A 782 14.24 5.34 -31.22
N GLU A 783 13.50 5.82 -32.21
CA GLU A 783 13.27 7.25 -32.43
C GLU A 783 12.15 7.77 -31.53
N GLU A 784 12.29 8.99 -31.02
CA GLU A 784 11.18 9.70 -30.39
C GLU A 784 10.13 10.08 -31.44
N LYS A 785 8.88 9.63 -31.21
CA LYS A 785 7.73 9.91 -32.05
C LYS A 785 6.57 10.44 -31.21
N VAL A 786 5.52 10.88 -31.89
CA VAL A 786 4.30 11.38 -31.25
C VAL A 786 3.17 10.40 -31.48
N MET A 787 2.59 9.89 -30.40
CA MET A 787 1.39 9.07 -30.45
C MET A 787 0.18 9.98 -30.62
N ALA A 788 -0.50 9.85 -31.76
CA ALA A 788 -1.73 10.57 -32.03
C ALA A 788 -2.91 9.96 -31.24
N PRO A 789 -3.94 10.76 -30.90
CA PRO A 789 -5.18 10.25 -30.34
C PRO A 789 -5.81 9.19 -31.26
N LYS A 790 -6.36 8.13 -30.66
CA LYS A 790 -7.03 7.04 -31.37
C LYS A 790 -8.52 7.32 -31.46
N ALA A 791 -9.13 6.94 -32.58
CA ALA A 791 -10.59 6.90 -32.61
C ALA A 791 -11.04 5.65 -31.83
N LEU A 792 -11.79 5.85 -30.75
CA LEU A 792 -12.36 4.78 -29.93
C LEU A 792 -13.87 4.70 -30.13
N ARG A 793 -14.44 3.50 -30.21
CA ARG A 793 -15.90 3.27 -30.22
C ARG A 793 -16.26 2.31 -29.11
N LEU A 794 -17.08 2.74 -28.16
CA LEU A 794 -17.60 1.93 -27.08
C LEU A 794 -19.01 1.48 -27.45
N GLN A 795 -19.25 0.17 -27.46
CA GLN A 795 -20.59 -0.39 -27.61
C GLN A 795 -21.03 -1.06 -26.31
N MET A 796 -22.27 -0.81 -25.89
CA MET A 796 -22.83 -1.31 -24.64
C MET A 796 -24.16 -2.03 -24.91
N ALA A 797 -24.37 -3.20 -24.31
CA ALA A 797 -25.68 -3.86 -24.27
C ALA A 797 -26.45 -3.39 -23.03
N ASN A 798 -27.65 -2.83 -23.19
CA ASN A 798 -28.44 -2.36 -22.04
C ASN A 798 -28.92 -3.56 -21.20
N GLY A 799 -28.68 -3.52 -19.88
CA GLY A 799 -29.05 -4.61 -18.97
C GLY A 799 -28.10 -5.82 -19.02
N ASP A 800 -26.88 -5.63 -19.52
CA ASP A 800 -25.85 -6.67 -19.57
C ASP A 800 -25.58 -7.27 -18.18
N ALA A 801 -25.77 -8.59 -18.07
CA ALA A 801 -25.63 -9.34 -16.81
C ALA A 801 -24.19 -9.81 -16.51
N VAL A 802 -23.28 -9.69 -17.48
CA VAL A 802 -21.88 -10.14 -17.35
C VAL A 802 -20.98 -8.93 -17.12
N VAL A 803 -20.97 -7.97 -18.03
CA VAL A 803 -20.28 -6.69 -17.87
C VAL A 803 -21.35 -5.63 -17.60
N PRO A 804 -21.61 -5.30 -16.33
CA PRO A 804 -22.67 -4.38 -15.97
C PRO A 804 -22.44 -3.01 -16.62
N ASN A 805 -23.52 -2.31 -16.96
CA ASN A 805 -23.44 -1.00 -17.62
C ASN A 805 -22.61 0.01 -16.82
N SER A 806 -22.56 -0.11 -15.49
CA SER A 806 -21.68 0.69 -14.63
C SER A 806 -20.21 0.61 -15.05
N ALA A 807 -19.72 -0.58 -15.45
CA ALA A 807 -18.33 -0.79 -15.84
C ALA A 807 -17.99 -0.14 -17.20
N THR A 808 -18.87 -0.26 -18.21
CA THR A 808 -18.68 0.43 -19.51
C THR A 808 -18.77 1.94 -19.35
N LEU A 809 -19.68 2.43 -18.49
CA LEU A 809 -19.82 3.85 -18.20
C LEU A 809 -18.65 4.43 -17.39
N ARG A 810 -18.04 3.64 -16.48
CA ARG A 810 -16.77 4.01 -15.81
C ARG A 810 -15.66 4.23 -16.83
N MET A 811 -15.52 3.32 -17.80
CA MET A 811 -14.56 3.44 -18.89
C MET A 811 -14.82 4.66 -19.77
N LEU A 812 -16.08 4.91 -20.15
CA LEU A 812 -16.48 6.12 -20.87
C LEU A 812 -16.10 7.40 -20.10
N LYS A 813 -16.43 7.47 -18.81
CA LYS A 813 -16.09 8.61 -17.95
C LYS A 813 -14.57 8.82 -17.86
N ALA A 814 -13.80 7.76 -17.64
CA ALA A 814 -12.35 7.82 -17.54
C ALA A 814 -11.71 8.31 -18.85
N SER A 815 -12.16 7.80 -19.99
CA SER A 815 -11.62 8.12 -21.32
C SER A 815 -11.82 9.57 -21.77
N ARG A 816 -12.73 10.32 -21.12
CA ARG A 816 -13.16 11.67 -21.51
C ARG A 816 -13.64 11.75 -22.97
N LEU A 817 -14.11 10.64 -23.52
CA LEU A 817 -14.67 10.58 -24.87
C LEU A 817 -16.01 11.31 -24.92
N ASP A 818 -16.28 11.97 -26.04
CA ASP A 818 -17.59 12.52 -26.32
C ASP A 818 -18.61 11.37 -26.52
N LYS A 819 -19.67 11.38 -25.71
CA LYS A 819 -20.65 10.30 -25.69
C LYS A 819 -21.40 10.18 -27.02
N ASP A 820 -21.71 11.29 -27.67
CA ASP A 820 -22.56 11.29 -28.86
C ASP A 820 -21.82 10.75 -30.10
N THR A 821 -20.51 10.90 -30.13
CA THR A 821 -19.67 10.45 -31.26
C THR A 821 -18.93 9.15 -31.01
N HIS A 822 -18.64 8.77 -29.76
CA HIS A 822 -17.82 7.60 -29.45
C HIS A 822 -18.56 6.46 -28.74
N PHE A 823 -19.80 6.67 -28.30
CA PHE A 823 -20.54 5.67 -27.54
C PHE A 823 -21.87 5.28 -28.20
N ARG A 824 -22.20 3.99 -28.15
CA ARG A 824 -23.48 3.44 -28.59
C ARG A 824 -24.00 2.43 -27.57
N ALA A 825 -25.28 2.54 -27.25
CA ALA A 825 -25.98 1.59 -26.41
C ALA A 825 -27.07 0.90 -27.23
N PHE A 826 -27.23 -0.41 -27.05
CA PHE A 826 -28.16 -1.24 -27.79
C PHE A 826 -29.19 -1.85 -26.84
N ASP A 827 -30.47 -1.67 -27.16
CA ASP A 827 -31.59 -2.35 -26.50
C ASP A 827 -31.80 -3.73 -27.13
N LEU A 828 -32.49 -4.64 -26.41
CA LEU A 828 -32.71 -6.01 -26.85
C LEU A 828 -31.40 -6.72 -27.22
N ALA A 829 -30.34 -6.42 -26.47
CA ALA A 829 -29.00 -6.94 -26.67
C ALA A 829 -28.57 -7.72 -25.44
N THR A 830 -28.00 -8.92 -25.63
CA THR A 830 -27.28 -9.64 -24.58
C THR A 830 -25.78 -9.35 -24.64
N HIS A 831 -25.03 -9.86 -23.68
CA HIS A 831 -23.58 -9.65 -23.61
C HIS A 831 -22.84 -10.02 -24.91
N ALA A 832 -23.28 -11.05 -25.64
CA ALA A 832 -22.63 -11.50 -26.86
C ALA A 832 -23.28 -11.00 -28.15
N PHE A 833 -24.16 -9.99 -28.10
CA PHE A 833 -25.02 -9.61 -29.24
C PHE A 833 -24.24 -9.38 -30.55
N LEU A 834 -23.02 -8.83 -30.50
CA LEU A 834 -22.22 -8.58 -31.69
C LEU A 834 -21.80 -9.89 -32.40
N ALA A 835 -21.68 -11.00 -31.66
CA ALA A 835 -21.31 -12.31 -32.18
C ALA A 835 -22.47 -13.33 -32.19
N ASP A 836 -23.69 -12.93 -31.79
CA ASP A 836 -24.87 -13.81 -31.80
C ASP A 836 -25.90 -13.36 -32.85
N PRO A 837 -25.98 -14.06 -34.01
CA PRO A 837 -26.91 -13.70 -35.07
C PRO A 837 -28.39 -13.93 -34.72
N ALA A 838 -28.70 -14.60 -33.60
CA ALA A 838 -30.08 -14.76 -33.13
C ALA A 838 -30.62 -13.51 -32.43
N GLU A 839 -29.75 -12.61 -31.96
CA GLU A 839 -30.09 -11.40 -31.19
C GLU A 839 -30.55 -10.25 -32.10
N VAL A 840 -31.73 -10.38 -32.70
CA VAL A 840 -32.31 -9.39 -33.62
C VAL A 840 -33.16 -8.36 -32.85
N PRO A 841 -32.99 -7.03 -33.08
CA PRO A 841 -32.17 -6.39 -34.11
C PRO A 841 -30.74 -6.03 -33.69
N ALA A 842 -30.40 -6.19 -32.41
CA ALA A 842 -29.16 -5.68 -31.82
C ALA A 842 -27.90 -6.13 -32.56
N HIS A 843 -27.83 -7.41 -32.95
CA HIS A 843 -26.69 -7.97 -33.68
C HIS A 843 -26.35 -7.18 -34.95
N TYR A 844 -27.33 -7.02 -35.84
CA TYR A 844 -27.13 -6.34 -37.11
C TYR A 844 -26.86 -4.84 -36.92
N GLN A 845 -27.52 -4.19 -35.97
CA GLN A 845 -27.25 -2.79 -35.64
C GLN A 845 -25.83 -2.58 -35.11
N GLY A 846 -25.35 -3.48 -34.25
CA GLY A 846 -23.97 -3.45 -33.74
C GLY A 846 -22.93 -3.68 -34.84
N LEU A 847 -23.20 -4.62 -35.75
CA LEU A 847 -22.36 -4.90 -36.91
C LEU A 847 -22.31 -3.71 -37.89
N ASP A 848 -23.43 -3.05 -38.12
CA ASP A 848 -23.49 -1.86 -38.97
C ASP A 848 -22.73 -0.67 -38.36
N ASP A 849 -22.90 -0.43 -37.05
CA ASP A 849 -22.12 0.59 -36.32
C ASP A 849 -20.61 0.27 -36.36
N MET A 850 -20.22 -0.99 -36.16
CA MET A 850 -18.83 -1.43 -36.27
C MET A 850 -18.26 -1.15 -37.66
N ALA A 851 -18.97 -1.56 -38.71
CA ALA A 851 -18.54 -1.37 -40.08
C ALA A 851 -18.41 0.12 -40.44
N ALA A 852 -19.41 0.94 -40.08
CA ALA A 852 -19.41 2.38 -40.30
C ALA A 852 -18.20 3.03 -39.60
N PHE A 853 -18.01 2.74 -38.32
CA PHE A 853 -16.90 3.28 -37.53
C PHE A 853 -15.53 2.93 -38.11
N LEU A 854 -15.30 1.66 -38.49
CA LEU A 854 -14.03 1.22 -39.06
C LEU A 854 -13.74 1.88 -40.42
N LYS A 855 -14.77 2.16 -41.23
CA LYS A 855 -14.65 2.87 -42.51
C LYS A 855 -14.39 4.37 -42.38
N GLY A 856 -14.58 4.95 -41.20
CA GLY A 856 -14.43 6.38 -40.99
C GLY A 856 -15.72 7.19 -41.03
N GLU A 857 -16.86 6.51 -40.99
CA GLU A 857 -18.17 7.15 -40.88
C GLU A 857 -18.45 7.54 -39.41
N PRO A 858 -19.19 8.64 -39.17
CA PRO A 858 -19.43 9.21 -37.84
C PRO A 858 -20.28 8.34 -36.91
#